data_AF-Q9LW26-F1
#
_entry.id   AF-Q9LW26-F1
#
_cell.length_a   1.000
_cell.length_b   1.000
_cell.length_c   1.000
_cell.angle_alpha   90.00
_cell.angle_beta   90.00
_cell.angle_gamma   90.00
#
_symmetry.space_group_name_H-M   'P 1'
#
loop_
_entity.id
_entity.type
_entity.pdbx_description
1 polymer ?
#
loop_
_entity_poly.entity_id
_entity_poly.type
_entity_poly.pdbx_seq_one_letter_code
_entity_poly.pdbx_strand_id
1 'polypeptide(L)'
;MAVTVLPSVSGLSAVASSSNLRRLTSASNHRLTAIKSVTSTSSPPTPSSGVQRRRKNNDENRATVAKVVENPYSKVEAARPDLQKRLSDFLEEAREFVGDGGGPPRWFSPLECGAQATNSPLLLYLPGIDGTGLGLIRHHKKLGEIFDIWCLHIPVSDRTPVKDLVKLIEETVKSENFRLPNRPIYLVGESIGACLALDVAARNPNIDLSLILVNPATHVNNFMVQPLSGMLNVLPDGLPTLLEDIFDFGFKQGDPLTGMLDALSNEFSVQRMGGVGGGMLRDVLAVSANLPTLSRMFPKDTLLWKLEMLKYAIASVNSHIYSVRAETLILLSGRDHWLLKEEDIDRYSRTLPKCIVRKLDDNGQFPLLEDGVDLATIIKCTCFYRRGKSHDHITDYIMPTTFELKQQVDDHRLLMDGTSPVMLSTLEDGTVVRSLEGLPSEGPVLYVGYHMILGFELAPMVIQLMTERNIHLRGLAHPMLFKNLQDSLVDTKMFDKYKIMGGVPVSHFNIYKLLREKAHVLLYPGGVREALHRKGEEYKLFWPERSEFVRVASKFGAKIVPFGVVGEDDICEIVLDSNDQRNIPILKDLMEKATKDAGNIREGDESELGNQECYFPGLVPKIPGRFYYYFGKPIETAGKEKELKDKEKAQELYLQVKSEVEQCIDYLKVKRESDPYRHLLPRMLYQASHGWSSEIPTFDL
;
A
#
# COMPACT_ATOMS: atom_id res chain seq x y z
N MET A 1 -14.24 -12.96 45.99
CA MET A 1 -13.10 -12.09 46.33
C MET A 1 -11.79 -12.87 46.33
N ALA A 2 -11.15 -13.22 45.22
CA ALA A 2 -11.51 -13.39 43.80
C ALA A 2 -10.26 -14.07 43.17
N VAL A 3 -10.14 -15.39 43.34
CA VAL A 3 -10.44 -16.48 42.40
C VAL A 3 -9.42 -16.61 41.26
N THR A 4 -8.58 -17.62 41.47
CA THR A 4 -7.72 -18.39 40.56
C THR A 4 -8.49 -18.98 39.37
N VAL A 5 -7.92 -18.94 38.16
CA VAL A 5 -8.24 -19.92 37.10
C VAL A 5 -6.96 -20.33 36.35
N LEU A 6 -6.63 -21.61 36.44
CA LEU A 6 -5.60 -22.35 35.69
C LEU A 6 -6.07 -22.62 34.25
N PRO A 7 -5.19 -22.72 33.24
CA PRO A 7 -5.50 -23.43 32.01
C PRO A 7 -4.88 -24.83 32.03
N SER A 8 -5.74 -25.84 32.06
CA SER A 8 -5.40 -27.24 31.84
C SER A 8 -5.51 -27.63 30.37
N VAL A 9 -4.63 -28.54 30.00
CA VAL A 9 -4.34 -29.13 28.70
C VAL A 9 -5.51 -29.97 28.13
N SER A 10 -5.78 -29.82 26.84
CA SER A 10 -6.27 -30.86 25.92
C SER A 10 -5.84 -30.44 24.50
N GLY A 11 -5.18 -31.22 23.65
CA GLY A 11 -4.91 -32.64 23.65
C GLY A 11 -5.71 -33.38 22.59
N LEU A 12 -5.59 -33.02 21.30
CA LEU A 12 -5.95 -33.90 20.18
C LEU A 12 -4.96 -33.75 19.03
N SER A 13 -4.47 -34.91 18.59
CA SER A 13 -3.42 -35.11 17.61
C SER A 13 -3.93 -34.98 16.18
N ALA A 14 -3.08 -34.53 15.27
CA ALA A 14 -3.11 -34.93 13.87
C ALA A 14 -1.70 -35.40 13.47
N VAL A 15 -1.52 -36.72 13.49
CA VAL A 15 -0.43 -37.43 12.82
C VAL A 15 -0.83 -37.55 11.36
N ALA A 16 -0.08 -36.93 10.44
CA ALA A 16 -0.13 -37.30 9.03
C ALA A 16 1.20 -36.99 8.31
N SER A 17 1.87 -38.09 7.96
CA SER A 17 2.84 -38.33 6.89
C SER A 17 4.09 -37.46 6.79
N SER A 18 5.18 -38.03 7.29
CA SER A 18 6.50 -37.99 6.68
C SER A 18 6.44 -38.44 5.22
N SER A 19 6.74 -37.55 4.28
CA SER A 19 7.14 -37.95 2.93
C SER A 19 8.16 -36.98 2.35
N ASN A 20 9.36 -37.50 2.15
CA ASN A 20 10.39 -37.05 1.22
C ASN A 20 10.94 -35.62 1.40
N LEU A 21 11.88 -35.49 2.34
CA LEU A 21 13.04 -34.61 2.19
C LEU A 21 13.79 -35.02 0.91
N ARG A 22 13.40 -34.45 -0.23
CA ARG A 22 14.32 -34.35 -1.36
C ARG A 22 15.38 -33.34 -0.97
N ARG A 23 16.61 -33.86 -0.78
CA ARG A 23 17.84 -33.08 -0.85
C ARG A 23 17.76 -32.17 -2.09
N LEU A 24 17.54 -30.88 -1.88
CA LEU A 24 17.93 -29.86 -2.84
C LEU A 24 19.44 -29.74 -2.72
N THR A 25 20.13 -30.57 -3.51
CA THR A 25 21.54 -30.39 -3.80
C THR A 25 21.72 -29.04 -4.48
N SER A 26 22.59 -28.22 -3.91
CA SER A 26 23.09 -26.98 -4.48
C SER A 26 23.60 -27.23 -5.90
N ALA A 27 22.85 -26.76 -6.89
CA ALA A 27 23.38 -26.52 -8.23
C ALA A 27 23.75 -25.04 -8.31
N SER A 28 24.91 -24.71 -7.73
CA SER A 28 25.65 -23.50 -8.06
C SER A 28 26.15 -23.66 -9.49
N ASN A 29 25.55 -22.96 -10.45
CA ASN A 29 26.17 -22.69 -11.75
C ASN A 29 25.50 -21.45 -12.36
N HIS A 30 26.25 -20.34 -12.36
CA HIS A 30 26.06 -19.06 -13.05
C HIS A 30 24.74 -18.29 -12.81
N ARG A 31 24.79 -17.25 -11.97
CA ARG A 31 23.59 -16.50 -11.50
C ARG A 31 23.63 -14.97 -11.63
N LEU A 32 24.36 -14.39 -12.59
CA LEU A 32 24.31 -12.93 -12.81
C LEU A 32 24.43 -12.59 -14.30
N THR A 33 23.55 -11.72 -14.79
CA THR A 33 23.67 -11.14 -16.14
C THR A 33 24.11 -9.69 -16.00
N ALA A 34 25.36 -9.40 -16.35
CA ALA A 34 25.84 -8.03 -16.44
C ALA A 34 25.12 -7.32 -17.61
N ILE A 35 24.57 -6.13 -17.35
CA ILE A 35 23.95 -5.30 -18.39
C ILE A 35 25.07 -4.71 -19.25
N LYS A 36 25.25 -5.22 -20.48
CA LYS A 36 26.10 -4.57 -21.48
C LYS A 36 25.29 -3.51 -22.21
N SER A 37 25.87 -2.33 -22.41
CA SER A 37 25.32 -1.30 -23.30
C SER A 37 25.18 -1.88 -24.70
N VAL A 38 23.94 -2.12 -25.14
CA VAL A 38 23.65 -2.56 -26.51
C VAL A 38 23.63 -1.32 -27.40
N THR A 39 24.72 -1.09 -28.13
CA THR A 39 24.74 -0.21 -29.30
C THR A 39 23.92 -0.86 -30.42
N SER A 40 22.65 -0.49 -30.56
CA SER A 40 21.84 -0.90 -31.70
C SER A 40 22.05 0.05 -32.86
N THR A 41 22.75 -0.42 -33.90
CA THR A 41 22.63 0.09 -35.26
C THR A 41 21.18 -0.09 -35.73
N SER A 42 20.59 0.99 -36.22
CA SER A 42 19.25 1.02 -36.79
C SER A 42 19.21 0.22 -38.11
N SER A 43 18.25 -0.69 -38.22
CA SER A 43 17.80 -1.26 -39.49
C SER A 43 16.30 -1.49 -39.39
N PRO A 44 15.49 -0.97 -40.34
CA PRO A 44 14.03 -1.09 -40.28
C PRO A 44 13.58 -2.51 -40.65
N PRO A 45 12.45 -3.02 -40.12
CA PRO A 45 11.97 -4.35 -40.47
C PRO A 45 11.29 -4.30 -41.84
N THR A 46 11.81 -5.07 -42.79
CA THR A 46 11.14 -5.43 -44.04
C THR A 46 10.03 -6.46 -43.79
N PRO A 47 8.91 -6.43 -44.54
CA PRO A 47 7.81 -7.36 -44.34
C PRO A 47 8.08 -8.66 -45.10
N SER A 48 8.35 -9.76 -44.40
CA SER A 48 8.41 -11.09 -45.03
C SER A 48 7.04 -11.76 -45.01
N SER A 49 6.45 -11.83 -46.20
CA SER A 49 5.34 -12.69 -46.58
C SER A 49 5.69 -14.17 -46.35
N GLY A 50 5.05 -14.77 -45.34
CA GLY A 50 5.10 -16.20 -45.06
C GLY A 50 3.71 -16.81 -45.20
N VAL A 51 3.43 -17.40 -46.37
CA VAL A 51 2.24 -18.19 -46.66
C VAL A 51 2.21 -19.43 -45.75
N GLN A 52 1.27 -19.48 -44.80
CA GLN A 52 0.86 -20.74 -44.19
C GLN A 52 -0.61 -21.04 -44.47
N ARG A 53 -0.80 -22.20 -45.10
CA ARG A 53 -2.02 -22.75 -45.67
C ARG A 53 -3.16 -22.87 -44.65
N ARG A 54 -4.34 -22.47 -45.13
CA ARG A 54 -5.67 -22.94 -44.70
C ARG A 54 -5.65 -24.41 -44.26
N ARG A 55 -6.10 -24.67 -43.04
CA ARG A 55 -6.98 -25.80 -42.75
C ARG A 55 -8.33 -25.25 -42.31
N LYS A 56 -9.32 -25.48 -43.15
CA LYS A 56 -10.72 -25.17 -42.98
C LYS A 56 -11.35 -26.45 -42.44
N ASN A 57 -11.65 -26.51 -41.15
CA ASN A 57 -12.58 -27.50 -40.61
C ASN A 57 -13.76 -26.73 -40.04
N ASN A 58 -14.91 -26.99 -40.67
CA ASN A 58 -16.23 -26.74 -40.12
C ASN A 58 -16.36 -27.59 -38.85
N ASP A 59 -16.82 -26.99 -37.76
CA ASP A 59 -17.73 -27.65 -36.85
C ASP A 59 -18.67 -26.60 -36.25
N GLU A 60 -19.95 -26.87 -36.48
CA GLU A 60 -21.12 -26.12 -36.07
C GLU A 60 -21.40 -26.31 -34.57
N ASN A 61 -22.12 -25.37 -33.97
CA ASN A 61 -22.91 -25.54 -32.75
C ASN A 61 -22.21 -26.18 -31.53
N ARG A 62 -21.42 -25.38 -30.83
CA ARG A 62 -21.33 -25.49 -29.37
C ARG A 62 -21.38 -24.11 -28.75
N ALA A 63 -22.45 -23.83 -28.03
CA ALA A 63 -22.54 -22.73 -27.09
C ALA A 63 -21.24 -22.72 -26.27
N THR A 64 -20.45 -21.67 -26.46
CA THR A 64 -19.29 -21.36 -25.64
C THR A 64 -19.81 -21.14 -24.22
N VAL A 65 -19.81 -22.21 -23.43
CA VAL A 65 -19.80 -22.13 -21.98
C VAL A 65 -18.57 -21.29 -21.65
N ALA A 66 -18.81 -20.02 -21.32
CA ALA A 66 -17.76 -19.12 -20.87
C ALA A 66 -17.00 -19.86 -19.78
N LYS A 67 -15.70 -20.07 -20.01
CA LYS A 67 -14.81 -20.72 -19.05
C LYS A 67 -14.95 -19.91 -17.76
N VAL A 68 -15.57 -20.49 -16.72
CA VAL A 68 -15.73 -19.82 -15.42
C VAL A 68 -14.33 -19.52 -14.92
N VAL A 69 -13.90 -18.27 -15.06
CA VAL A 69 -12.60 -17.82 -14.56
C VAL A 69 -12.73 -17.83 -13.05
N GLU A 70 -12.03 -18.75 -12.40
CA GLU A 70 -12.03 -18.87 -10.94
C GLU A 70 -11.63 -17.52 -10.33
N ASN A 71 -12.44 -16.99 -9.41
CA ASN A 71 -12.15 -15.72 -8.77
C ASN A 71 -10.82 -15.82 -7.99
N PRO A 72 -9.78 -15.04 -8.34
CA PRO A 72 -8.48 -15.10 -7.67
C PRO A 72 -8.56 -14.76 -6.18
N TYR A 73 -9.59 -14.04 -5.73
CA TYR A 73 -9.78 -13.62 -4.34
C TYR A 73 -10.70 -14.55 -3.53
N SER A 74 -11.28 -15.58 -4.14
CA SER A 74 -12.19 -16.52 -3.45
C SER A 74 -11.53 -17.27 -2.29
N LYS A 75 -10.20 -17.40 -2.29
CA LYS A 75 -9.42 -18.12 -1.27
C LYS A 75 -8.61 -17.18 -0.38
N VAL A 76 -9.11 -15.96 -0.15
CA VAL A 76 -8.40 -14.92 0.60
C VAL A 76 -7.97 -15.40 2.00
N GLU A 77 -8.81 -16.15 2.72
CA GLU A 77 -8.48 -16.67 4.05
C GLU A 77 -7.29 -17.64 4.02
N ALA A 78 -7.12 -18.38 2.91
CA ALA A 78 -6.02 -19.31 2.71
C ALA A 78 -4.74 -18.62 2.17
N ALA A 79 -4.78 -17.32 1.89
CA ALA A 79 -3.60 -16.60 1.40
C ALA A 79 -2.46 -16.73 2.42
N ARG A 80 -1.31 -17.20 1.93
CA ARG A 80 -0.06 -17.24 2.68
C ARG A 80 0.65 -15.90 2.51
N PRO A 81 1.41 -15.45 3.51
CA PRO A 81 2.40 -14.41 3.27
C PRO A 81 3.21 -14.79 2.05
N ASP A 82 3.42 -13.83 1.14
CA ASP A 82 4.40 -14.02 0.08
C ASP A 82 5.68 -14.53 0.71
N LEU A 83 6.32 -15.51 0.05
CA LEU A 83 7.56 -16.12 0.53
C LEU A 83 8.66 -15.04 0.53
N GLN A 84 8.66 -14.21 1.58
CA GLN A 84 9.56 -13.10 1.73
C GLN A 84 10.90 -13.65 2.17
N LYS A 85 11.93 -13.29 1.41
CA LYS A 85 13.31 -13.46 1.85
C LYS A 85 13.49 -12.73 3.18
N ARG A 86 14.42 -13.21 4.00
CA ARG A 86 14.74 -12.70 5.34
C ARG A 86 16.13 -12.08 5.35
N LEU A 87 16.51 -11.50 6.49
CA LEU A 87 17.89 -11.05 6.73
C LEU A 87 18.91 -12.18 6.52
N SER A 88 18.58 -13.42 6.87
CA SER A 88 19.46 -14.57 6.61
C SER A 88 19.74 -14.78 5.12
N ASP A 89 18.72 -14.64 4.26
CA ASP A 89 18.85 -14.82 2.82
C ASP A 89 19.69 -13.69 2.22
N PHE A 90 19.52 -12.45 2.72
CA PHE A 90 20.40 -11.33 2.40
C PHE A 90 21.86 -11.65 2.70
N LEU A 91 22.17 -12.11 3.92
CA LEU A 91 23.54 -12.39 4.34
C LEU A 91 24.16 -13.58 3.58
N GLU A 92 23.34 -14.56 3.20
CA GLU A 92 23.78 -15.68 2.38
C GLU A 92 24.11 -15.25 0.95
N GLU A 93 23.25 -14.46 0.30
CA GLU A 93 23.49 -13.96 -1.06
C GLU A 93 24.60 -12.91 -1.10
N ALA A 94 24.70 -12.05 -0.08
CA ALA A 94 25.77 -11.06 0.04
C ALA A 94 27.16 -11.72 0.08
N ARG A 95 27.27 -12.97 0.53
CA ARG A 95 28.54 -13.71 0.55
C ARG A 95 29.17 -13.82 -0.85
N GLU A 96 28.38 -13.96 -1.89
CA GLU A 96 28.88 -14.02 -3.27
C GLU A 96 29.42 -12.66 -3.74
N PHE A 97 28.76 -11.56 -3.37
CA PHE A 97 29.16 -10.19 -3.73
C PHE A 97 30.39 -9.69 -2.96
N VAL A 98 30.65 -10.26 -1.80
CA VAL A 98 31.80 -9.91 -0.96
C VAL A 98 33.05 -10.68 -1.36
N GLY A 99 32.89 -11.87 -1.97
CA GLY A 99 34.00 -12.69 -2.47
C GLY A 99 34.45 -12.33 -3.89
N ASP A 100 33.60 -11.66 -4.67
CA ASP A 100 33.89 -11.26 -6.05
C ASP A 100 34.98 -10.18 -6.04
N GLY A 101 36.19 -10.57 -6.44
CA GLY A 101 37.39 -9.73 -6.48
C GLY A 101 37.08 -8.33 -7.00
N GLY A 102 37.68 -7.32 -6.36
CA GLY A 102 37.38 -5.91 -6.57
C GLY A 102 37.23 -5.46 -8.02
N GLY A 103 36.56 -4.34 -8.22
CA GLY A 103 36.29 -3.77 -9.52
C GLY A 103 35.49 -2.48 -9.39
N PRO A 104 35.15 -1.82 -10.50
CA PRO A 104 34.36 -0.61 -10.45
C PRO A 104 32.91 -0.90 -10.03
N PRO A 105 32.19 0.12 -9.53
CA PRO A 105 30.76 0.05 -9.29
C PRO A 105 29.99 -0.36 -10.57
N ARG A 106 28.94 -1.18 -10.41
CA ARG A 106 28.20 -1.76 -11.54
C ARG A 106 26.73 -1.98 -11.24
N TRP A 107 25.89 -1.93 -12.28
CA TRP A 107 24.47 -2.27 -12.18
C TRP A 107 24.24 -3.77 -12.40
N PHE A 108 23.27 -4.33 -11.69
CA PHE A 108 22.71 -5.65 -11.96
C PHE A 108 21.19 -5.64 -11.82
N SER A 109 20.50 -6.57 -12.48
CA SER A 109 19.06 -6.79 -12.28
C SER A 109 18.83 -8.07 -11.48
N PRO A 110 17.98 -8.05 -10.45
CA PRO A 110 17.66 -9.26 -9.70
C PRO A 110 16.89 -10.27 -10.55
N LEU A 111 17.26 -11.56 -10.45
CA LEU A 111 16.62 -12.62 -11.22
C LEU A 111 15.19 -12.91 -10.76
N GLU A 112 14.84 -12.56 -9.52
CA GLU A 112 13.52 -12.78 -8.94
C GLU A 112 12.43 -11.84 -9.48
N CYS A 113 12.79 -10.81 -10.26
CA CYS A 113 11.85 -9.81 -10.75
C CYS A 113 10.77 -10.38 -11.70
N GLY A 114 10.93 -11.60 -12.21
CA GLY A 114 9.92 -12.27 -13.03
C GLY A 114 9.59 -11.51 -14.32
N ALA A 115 8.36 -11.69 -14.83
CA ALA A 115 7.88 -10.98 -16.01
C ALA A 115 7.37 -9.59 -15.63
N GLN A 116 7.99 -8.56 -16.18
CA GLN A 116 7.64 -7.15 -15.94
C GLN A 116 6.33 -6.77 -16.64
N ALA A 117 5.53 -5.91 -16.00
CA ALA A 117 4.37 -5.31 -16.65
C ALA A 117 4.77 -4.41 -17.84
N THR A 118 3.91 -4.36 -18.85
CA THR A 118 4.12 -3.48 -20.01
C THR A 118 4.20 -2.02 -19.55
N ASN A 119 5.20 -1.29 -20.05
CA ASN A 119 5.48 0.12 -19.69
C ASN A 119 5.81 0.34 -18.20
N SER A 120 6.38 -0.65 -17.53
CA SER A 120 6.92 -0.47 -16.17
C SER A 120 7.97 0.66 -16.12
N PRO A 121 7.89 1.56 -15.14
CA PRO A 121 8.91 2.57 -14.91
C PRO A 121 10.24 1.91 -14.49
N LEU A 122 11.34 2.63 -14.68
CA LEU A 122 12.67 2.17 -14.25
C LEU A 122 12.84 2.48 -12.77
N LEU A 123 13.35 1.52 -12.00
CA LEU A 123 13.73 1.68 -10.60
C LEU A 123 15.22 1.39 -10.47
N LEU A 124 15.98 2.43 -10.12
CA LEU A 124 17.39 2.35 -9.80
C LEU A 124 17.55 2.36 -8.28
N TYR A 125 18.01 1.25 -7.71
CA TYR A 125 18.30 1.13 -6.29
C TYR A 125 19.76 1.48 -6.00
N LEU A 126 19.94 2.38 -5.03
CA LEU A 126 21.23 2.88 -4.56
C LEU A 126 21.43 2.35 -3.13
N PRO A 127 22.43 1.48 -2.91
CA PRO A 127 22.61 0.79 -1.64
C PRO A 127 23.03 1.74 -0.53
N GLY A 128 22.83 1.27 0.70
CA GLY A 128 23.37 1.88 1.89
C GLY A 128 24.86 1.62 2.05
N ILE A 129 25.31 1.67 3.30
CA ILE A 129 26.73 1.49 3.64
C ILE A 129 27.23 0.10 3.26
N ASP A 130 26.39 -0.92 3.11
CA ASP A 130 26.82 -2.26 2.70
C ASP A 130 27.43 -2.28 1.29
N GLY A 131 26.85 -1.51 0.34
CA GLY A 131 27.29 -1.43 -1.05
C GLY A 131 26.95 -2.66 -1.90
N THR A 132 26.28 -3.68 -1.36
CA THR A 132 26.01 -4.93 -2.09
C THR A 132 25.00 -4.73 -3.21
N GLY A 133 24.05 -3.80 -3.05
CA GLY A 133 22.90 -3.65 -3.93
C GLY A 133 21.75 -4.62 -3.61
N LEU A 134 21.88 -5.43 -2.55
CA LEU A 134 20.90 -6.44 -2.15
C LEU A 134 19.94 -5.98 -1.05
N GLY A 135 19.98 -4.72 -0.58
CA GLY A 135 19.06 -4.27 0.48
C GLY A 135 17.57 -4.32 0.09
N LEU A 136 17.24 -4.38 -1.21
CA LEU A 136 15.88 -4.61 -1.71
C LEU A 136 15.50 -6.10 -1.89
N ILE A 137 16.32 -7.05 -1.47
CA ILE A 137 16.15 -8.48 -1.75
C ILE A 137 14.77 -9.04 -1.35
N ARG A 138 14.18 -8.55 -0.26
CA ARG A 138 12.84 -8.92 0.19
C ARG A 138 11.73 -8.46 -0.76
N HIS A 139 11.99 -7.40 -1.50
CA HIS A 139 11.03 -6.69 -2.33
C HIS A 139 11.18 -6.97 -3.82
N HIS A 140 12.29 -7.57 -4.27
CA HIS A 140 12.59 -7.81 -5.69
C HIS A 140 11.44 -8.46 -6.46
N LYS A 141 10.79 -9.47 -5.89
CA LYS A 141 9.67 -10.15 -6.55
C LYS A 141 8.48 -9.21 -6.78
N LYS A 142 7.97 -8.58 -5.72
CA LYS A 142 6.79 -7.70 -5.79
C LYS A 142 7.05 -6.43 -6.58
N LEU A 143 8.21 -5.81 -6.36
CA LEU A 143 8.58 -4.62 -7.12
C LEU A 143 8.85 -4.96 -8.58
N GLY A 144 9.44 -6.13 -8.88
CA GLY A 144 9.76 -6.55 -10.24
C GLY A 144 8.53 -6.81 -11.12
N GLU A 145 7.39 -7.10 -10.51
CA GLU A 145 6.11 -7.18 -11.23
C GLU A 145 5.67 -5.81 -11.80
N ILE A 146 6.09 -4.71 -11.18
CA ILE A 146 5.60 -3.35 -11.49
C ILE A 146 6.71 -2.41 -11.95
N PHE A 147 7.98 -2.69 -11.65
CA PHE A 147 9.16 -1.92 -12.03
C PHE A 147 10.16 -2.78 -12.80
N ASP A 148 10.95 -2.11 -13.64
CA ASP A 148 12.22 -2.63 -14.13
C ASP A 148 13.33 -2.24 -13.15
N ILE A 149 13.90 -3.21 -12.44
CA ILE A 149 14.77 -2.96 -11.28
C ILE A 149 16.23 -3.18 -11.63
N TRP A 150 17.03 -2.14 -11.42
CA TRP A 150 18.49 -2.22 -11.46
C TRP A 150 19.05 -1.80 -10.10
N CYS A 151 19.91 -2.62 -9.53
CA CYS A 151 20.56 -2.39 -8.26
C CYS A 151 22.02 -2.02 -8.49
N LEU A 152 22.49 -0.94 -7.86
CA LEU A 152 23.89 -0.56 -7.88
C LEU A 152 24.66 -1.41 -6.88
N HIS A 153 25.72 -2.07 -7.36
CA HIS A 153 26.70 -2.76 -6.54
C HIS A 153 28.01 -1.95 -6.52
N ILE A 154 28.49 -1.65 -5.32
CA ILE A 154 29.76 -1.00 -5.02
C ILE A 154 30.64 -2.04 -4.31
N PRO A 155 31.63 -2.62 -5.00
CA PRO A 155 32.48 -3.67 -4.42
C PRO A 155 33.16 -3.23 -3.12
N VAL A 156 33.38 -4.16 -2.20
CA VAL A 156 33.93 -3.89 -0.86
C VAL A 156 35.26 -3.12 -0.88
N SER A 157 36.14 -3.47 -1.84
CA SER A 157 37.45 -2.84 -2.02
C SER A 157 37.41 -1.59 -2.89
N ASP A 158 36.26 -1.24 -3.47
CA ASP A 158 36.13 -0.03 -4.29
C ASP A 158 36.31 1.23 -3.43
N ARG A 159 36.97 2.23 -4.02
CA ARG A 159 37.25 3.53 -3.40
C ARG A 159 36.82 4.68 -4.31
N THR A 160 35.81 4.46 -5.16
CA THR A 160 35.29 5.49 -6.04
C THR A 160 34.74 6.66 -5.19
N PRO A 161 35.22 7.91 -5.39
CA PRO A 161 34.71 9.06 -4.66
C PRO A 161 33.23 9.31 -4.92
N VAL A 162 32.51 9.90 -3.95
CA VAL A 162 31.08 10.25 -4.07
C VAL A 162 30.77 10.99 -5.36
N LYS A 163 31.61 11.96 -5.75
CA LYS A 163 31.40 12.75 -6.96
C LYS A 163 31.33 11.89 -8.23
N ASP A 164 32.15 10.84 -8.29
CA ASP A 164 32.24 9.95 -9.44
C ASP A 164 31.14 8.88 -9.40
N LEU A 165 30.72 8.44 -8.20
CA LEU A 165 29.51 7.64 -8.03
C LEU A 165 28.26 8.38 -8.52
N VAL A 166 28.10 9.65 -8.11
CA VAL A 166 27.00 10.51 -8.59
C VAL A 166 27.05 10.64 -10.11
N LYS A 167 28.24 10.80 -10.70
CA LYS A 167 28.41 10.91 -12.15
C LYS A 167 28.00 9.62 -12.87
N LEU A 168 28.37 8.46 -12.35
CA LEU A 168 27.98 7.15 -12.91
C LEU A 168 26.46 6.96 -12.91
N ILE A 169 25.80 7.31 -11.80
CA ILE A 169 24.34 7.23 -11.68
C ILE A 169 23.69 8.25 -12.64
N GLU A 170 24.21 9.47 -12.69
CA GLU A 170 23.74 10.52 -13.60
C GLU A 170 23.86 10.12 -15.08
N GLU A 171 24.97 9.50 -15.49
CA GLU A 171 25.15 8.99 -16.85
C GLU A 171 24.10 7.94 -17.20
N THR A 172 23.80 7.05 -16.25
CA THR A 172 22.74 6.03 -16.38
C THR A 172 21.37 6.70 -16.56
N VAL A 173 21.03 7.64 -15.67
CA VAL A 173 19.78 8.40 -15.72
C VAL A 173 19.61 9.15 -17.05
N LYS A 174 20.65 9.84 -17.51
CA LYS A 174 20.63 10.59 -18.78
C LYS A 174 20.47 9.67 -19.97
N SER A 175 21.15 8.53 -19.98
CA SER A 175 21.05 7.54 -21.06
C SER A 175 19.65 6.96 -21.15
N GLU A 176 19.08 6.55 -20.02
CA GLU A 176 17.75 5.94 -19.96
C GLU A 176 16.63 6.94 -20.29
N ASN A 177 16.76 8.18 -19.81
CA ASN A 177 15.84 9.25 -20.18
C ASN A 177 15.95 9.62 -21.67
N PHE A 178 17.14 9.59 -22.26
CA PHE A 178 17.28 9.81 -23.71
C PHE A 178 16.62 8.69 -24.52
N ARG A 179 16.75 7.44 -24.05
CA ARG A 179 16.18 6.25 -24.70
C ARG A 179 14.65 6.22 -24.61
N LEU A 180 14.09 6.57 -23.45
CA LEU A 180 12.65 6.54 -23.18
C LEU A 180 12.21 7.81 -22.40
N PRO A 181 12.08 8.98 -23.06
CA PRO A 181 11.90 10.27 -22.38
C PRO A 181 10.58 10.45 -21.63
N ASN A 182 9.59 9.58 -21.87
CA ASN A 182 8.31 9.60 -21.16
C ASN A 182 8.21 8.53 -20.07
N ARG A 183 9.25 7.73 -19.86
CA ARG A 183 9.30 6.70 -18.82
C ARG A 183 9.84 7.32 -17.53
N PRO A 184 9.06 7.37 -16.44
CA PRO A 184 9.56 7.83 -15.16
C PRO A 184 10.72 6.98 -14.67
N ILE A 185 11.70 7.61 -14.01
CA ILE A 185 12.83 6.94 -13.38
C ILE A 185 12.75 7.17 -11.87
N TYR A 186 12.67 6.08 -11.12
CA TYR A 186 12.66 6.07 -9.66
C TYR A 186 14.08 5.84 -9.16
N LEU A 187 14.54 6.69 -8.25
CA LEU A 187 15.76 6.47 -7.48
C LEU A 187 15.36 6.06 -6.07
N VAL A 188 15.61 4.80 -5.72
CA VAL A 188 15.42 4.29 -4.36
C VAL A 188 16.78 4.30 -3.68
N GLY A 189 16.99 5.22 -2.74
CA GLY A 189 18.26 5.34 -2.03
C GLY A 189 18.11 5.01 -0.57
N GLU A 190 18.97 4.13 -0.06
CA GLU A 190 19.04 3.77 1.36
C GLU A 190 20.23 4.45 2.03
N SER A 191 20.03 5.10 3.18
CA SER A 191 21.11 5.74 3.95
C SER A 191 21.96 6.68 3.08
N ILE A 192 23.23 6.34 2.84
CA ILE A 192 24.09 7.11 1.95
C ILE A 192 23.62 7.09 0.48
N GLY A 193 23.01 6.01 0.02
CA GLY A 193 22.40 5.91 -1.30
C GLY A 193 21.29 6.95 -1.50
N ALA A 194 20.59 7.33 -0.42
CA ALA A 194 19.61 8.41 -0.45
C ALA A 194 20.28 9.77 -0.72
N CYS A 195 21.46 10.00 -0.14
CA CYS A 195 22.23 11.22 -0.42
C CYS A 195 22.67 11.26 -1.89
N LEU A 196 23.14 10.13 -2.43
CA LEU A 196 23.50 10.03 -3.84
C LEU A 196 22.29 10.31 -4.75
N ALA A 197 21.11 9.78 -4.42
CA ALA A 197 19.88 10.03 -5.15
C ALA A 197 19.53 11.52 -5.21
N LEU A 198 19.62 12.20 -4.07
CA LEU A 198 19.35 13.64 -3.95
C LEU A 198 20.33 14.46 -4.79
N ASP A 199 21.62 14.14 -4.75
CA ASP A 199 22.64 14.83 -5.55
C ASP A 199 22.42 14.65 -7.06
N VAL A 200 22.10 13.43 -7.50
CA VAL A 200 21.77 13.15 -8.91
C VAL A 200 20.55 13.95 -9.34
N ALA A 201 19.50 13.99 -8.51
CA ALA A 201 18.28 14.73 -8.80
C ALA A 201 18.50 16.25 -8.84
N ALA A 202 19.32 16.79 -7.93
CA ALA A 202 19.67 18.20 -7.91
C ALA A 202 20.42 18.65 -9.17
N ARG A 203 21.26 17.77 -9.74
CA ARG A 203 21.99 18.02 -11.00
C ARG A 203 21.13 17.87 -12.25
N ASN A 204 19.97 17.20 -12.15
CA ASN A 204 19.11 16.86 -13.27
C ASN A 204 17.65 17.34 -13.08
N PRO A 205 17.41 18.64 -12.80
CA PRO A 205 16.07 19.14 -12.47
C PRO A 205 15.06 19.06 -13.62
N ASN A 206 15.52 18.82 -14.85
CA ASN A 206 14.68 18.72 -16.05
C ASN A 206 14.30 17.27 -16.42
N ILE A 207 14.89 16.27 -15.74
CA ILE A 207 14.57 14.86 -15.96
C ILE A 207 13.45 14.47 -14.99
N ASP A 208 12.49 13.67 -15.48
CA ASP A 208 11.34 13.22 -14.71
C ASP A 208 11.72 12.12 -13.71
N LEU A 209 12.27 12.54 -12.56
CA LEU A 209 12.71 11.68 -11.47
C LEU A 209 11.68 11.63 -10.33
N SER A 210 11.56 10.46 -9.71
CA SER A 210 10.87 10.26 -8.42
C SER A 210 11.84 9.66 -7.42
N LEU A 211 11.88 10.20 -6.19
CA LEU A 211 12.82 9.78 -5.16
C LEU A 211 12.10 8.98 -4.07
N ILE A 212 12.65 7.82 -3.71
CA ILE A 212 12.27 7.08 -2.52
C ILE A 212 13.50 7.02 -1.61
N LEU A 213 13.48 7.78 -0.53
CA LEU A 213 14.60 7.94 0.37
C LEU A 213 14.34 7.14 1.64
N VAL A 214 15.11 6.08 1.85
CA VAL A 214 14.95 5.18 3.00
C VAL A 214 16.03 5.50 4.02
N ASN A 215 15.62 5.93 5.21
CA ASN A 215 16.50 6.42 6.28
C ASN A 215 17.63 7.31 5.72
N PRO A 216 17.31 8.39 4.98
CA PRO A 216 18.34 9.20 4.35
C PRO A 216 19.30 9.72 5.42
N ALA A 217 20.59 9.51 5.24
CA ALA A 217 21.56 10.07 6.16
C ALA A 217 21.52 11.59 6.02
N THR A 218 21.04 12.29 7.05
CA THR A 218 20.94 13.75 7.05
C THR A 218 22.02 14.39 7.90
N HIS A 219 22.55 13.63 8.84
CA HIS A 219 23.52 14.07 9.81
C HIS A 219 24.43 12.90 10.22
N VAL A 220 25.66 13.21 10.59
CA VAL A 220 26.54 12.24 11.25
C VAL A 220 26.71 12.67 12.69
N ASN A 221 26.21 11.88 13.65
CA ASN A 221 26.45 12.18 15.04
C ASN A 221 27.94 12.03 15.37
N ASN A 222 28.64 13.17 15.45
CA ASN A 222 30.07 13.22 15.76
C ASN A 222 30.41 12.57 17.10
N PHE A 223 29.48 12.53 18.06
CA PHE A 223 29.70 11.81 19.33
C PHE A 223 29.83 10.29 19.14
N MET A 224 29.18 9.73 18.12
CA MET A 224 29.26 8.30 17.81
C MET A 224 30.41 7.99 16.85
N VAL A 225 30.65 8.86 15.85
CA VAL A 225 31.63 8.58 14.78
C VAL A 225 33.07 8.90 15.16
N GLN A 226 33.34 9.94 15.96
CA GLN A 226 34.72 10.29 16.34
C GLN A 226 35.40 9.20 17.18
N PRO A 227 34.76 8.61 18.21
CA PRO A 227 35.33 7.47 18.92
C PRO A 227 35.54 6.27 18.00
N LEU A 228 34.58 6.00 17.10
CA LEU A 228 34.64 4.88 16.16
C LEU A 228 35.81 5.02 15.18
N SER A 229 35.94 6.19 14.53
CA SER A 229 37.07 6.48 13.64
C SER A 229 38.41 6.47 14.39
N GLY A 230 38.44 7.02 15.61
CA GLY A 230 39.63 7.00 16.47
C GLY A 230 40.09 5.59 16.81
N MET A 231 39.17 4.73 17.26
CA MET A 231 39.46 3.32 17.55
C MET A 231 39.90 2.56 16.30
N LEU A 232 39.20 2.73 15.18
CA LEU A 232 39.54 2.09 13.91
C LEU A 232 40.96 2.49 13.46
N ASN A 233 41.35 3.75 13.62
CA ASN A 233 42.70 4.22 13.23
C ASN A 233 43.83 3.65 14.10
N VAL A 234 43.57 3.27 15.36
CA VAL A 234 44.57 2.72 16.28
C VAL A 234 44.74 1.21 16.13
N LEU A 235 43.78 0.53 15.50
CA LEU A 235 43.85 -0.91 15.27
C LEU A 235 44.94 -1.27 14.25
N PRO A 236 45.76 -2.32 14.49
CA PRO A 236 46.81 -2.74 13.55
C PRO A 236 46.23 -3.16 12.19
N ASP A 237 46.93 -2.79 11.11
CA ASP A 237 46.60 -3.26 9.76
C ASP A 237 46.94 -4.75 9.65
N GLY A 238 45.94 -5.59 9.34
CA GLY A 238 46.12 -7.03 9.24
C GLY A 238 45.51 -7.87 10.36
N LEU A 239 44.57 -7.33 11.16
CA LEU A 239 43.53 -8.17 11.77
C LEU A 239 42.39 -8.37 10.73
N PRO A 240 42.42 -9.42 9.89
CA PRO A 240 41.16 -9.92 9.39
C PRO A 240 40.37 -10.35 10.63
N THR A 241 39.10 -10.01 10.70
CA THR A 241 38.16 -10.59 11.68
C THR A 241 38.39 -10.24 13.16
N LEU A 242 38.36 -8.94 13.50
CA LEU A 242 38.05 -8.50 14.88
C LEU A 242 36.79 -9.21 15.42
N LEU A 243 35.82 -9.51 14.55
CA LEU A 243 34.59 -10.20 14.90
C LEU A 243 34.72 -11.70 15.23
N GLU A 244 35.72 -12.40 14.67
CA GLU A 244 35.96 -13.82 15.02
C GLU A 244 36.79 -13.92 16.31
N ASP A 245 37.77 -13.02 16.51
CA ASP A 245 38.63 -13.04 17.71
C ASP A 245 37.95 -12.45 18.97
N ILE A 246 37.02 -11.48 18.84
CA ILE A 246 36.29 -10.91 19.99
C ILE A 246 35.49 -11.97 20.76
N PHE A 247 34.95 -12.98 20.06
CA PHE A 247 34.15 -14.03 20.68
C PHE A 247 34.99 -15.17 21.24
N ASP A 248 36.10 -15.54 20.59
CA ASP A 248 37.01 -16.58 21.10
C ASP A 248 37.83 -16.12 22.31
N PHE A 249 38.04 -14.81 22.49
CA PHE A 249 38.82 -14.28 23.62
C PHE A 249 38.03 -13.96 24.90
N GLY A 250 36.72 -14.20 24.95
CA GLY A 250 35.95 -14.08 26.20
C GLY A 250 36.12 -12.73 26.90
N PHE A 251 35.80 -11.62 26.22
CA PHE A 251 35.85 -10.30 26.85
C PHE A 251 34.78 -10.19 27.95
N LYS A 252 35.21 -9.67 29.10
CA LYS A 252 34.36 -9.40 30.27
C LYS A 252 33.41 -8.25 29.96
N GLN A 253 32.16 -8.39 30.39
CA GLN A 253 31.09 -7.40 30.31
C GLN A 253 31.61 -5.99 30.72
N GLY A 254 31.69 -5.05 29.76
CA GLY A 254 32.15 -3.68 29.99
C GLY A 254 33.09 -3.06 28.93
N ASP A 255 33.52 -3.80 27.90
CA ASP A 255 34.38 -3.26 26.84
C ASP A 255 33.57 -2.49 25.76
N PRO A 256 34.00 -1.29 25.31
CA PRO A 256 33.32 -0.49 24.28
C PRO A 256 33.03 -1.25 22.97
N LEU A 257 33.82 -2.27 22.59
CA LEU A 257 33.53 -3.11 21.42
C LEU A 257 32.31 -4.02 21.62
N THR A 258 32.08 -4.53 22.84
CA THR A 258 30.87 -5.28 23.19
C THR A 258 29.65 -4.36 23.18
N GLY A 259 29.79 -3.11 23.64
CA GLY A 259 28.74 -2.11 23.52
C GLY A 259 28.39 -1.74 22.07
N MET A 260 29.35 -1.80 21.15
CA MET A 260 29.13 -1.58 19.71
C MET A 260 28.47 -2.78 19.03
N LEU A 261 28.89 -4.00 19.38
CA LEU A 261 28.23 -5.21 18.91
C LEU A 261 26.86 -5.38 19.52
N ASP A 262 26.64 -4.95 20.76
CA ASP A 262 25.33 -4.86 21.38
C ASP A 262 24.53 -3.68 20.80
N ALA A 263 25.14 -2.60 20.29
CA ALA A 263 24.41 -1.53 19.61
C ALA A 263 23.95 -1.99 18.23
N LEU A 264 24.85 -2.56 17.43
CA LEU A 264 24.52 -3.18 16.13
C LEU A 264 23.57 -4.37 16.34
N SER A 265 23.85 -5.25 17.30
CA SER A 265 23.02 -6.42 17.58
C SER A 265 21.73 -6.08 18.30
N ASN A 266 21.63 -5.06 19.16
CA ASN A 266 20.33 -4.56 19.67
C ASN A 266 19.59 -3.71 18.64
N GLU A 267 20.28 -3.08 17.69
CA GLU A 267 19.68 -2.55 16.45
C GLU A 267 19.08 -3.69 15.60
N PHE A 268 19.66 -4.90 15.67
CA PHE A 268 19.10 -6.13 15.08
C PHE A 268 18.20 -6.96 16.04
N SER A 269 18.21 -6.70 17.35
CA SER A 269 17.53 -7.50 18.39
C SER A 269 16.43 -6.69 19.05
N VAL A 270 15.25 -6.86 18.47
CA VAL A 270 13.94 -6.37 18.89
C VAL A 270 13.71 -6.47 20.41
N GLN A 271 13.49 -5.34 21.10
CA GLN A 271 12.59 -5.33 22.26
C GLN A 271 11.16 -5.14 21.77
N ARG A 272 10.34 -6.20 21.87
CA ARG A 272 8.88 -6.13 21.90
C ARG A 272 8.38 -7.09 22.98
N MET A 273 8.09 -6.56 24.16
CA MET A 273 7.14 -7.17 25.08
C MET A 273 5.76 -7.02 24.43
N GLY A 274 5.28 -8.01 23.68
CA GLY A 274 3.88 -8.03 23.25
C GLY A 274 3.47 -8.80 21.99
N GLY A 275 4.39 -9.33 21.18
CA GLY A 275 4.02 -10.05 19.93
C GLY A 275 4.51 -11.49 19.90
N VAL A 276 3.59 -12.45 19.78
CA VAL A 276 3.88 -13.88 19.58
C VAL A 276 4.46 -14.09 18.16
N GLY A 277 5.78 -14.22 18.03
CA GLY A 277 6.40 -14.60 16.75
C GLY A 277 7.92 -14.73 16.84
N GLY A 278 8.45 -15.96 16.74
CA GLY A 278 9.87 -16.31 16.92
C GLY A 278 10.85 -15.85 15.82
N GLY A 279 10.63 -14.69 15.19
CA GLY A 279 11.55 -14.12 14.19
C GLY A 279 12.85 -13.59 14.81
N MET A 280 12.73 -12.87 15.92
CA MET A 280 13.84 -12.20 16.62
C MET A 280 15.01 -13.14 17.00
N LEU A 281 14.74 -14.32 17.58
CA LEU A 281 15.81 -15.25 17.94
C LEU A 281 16.56 -15.76 16.68
N ARG A 282 15.86 -15.88 15.56
CA ARG A 282 16.44 -16.34 14.30
C ARG A 282 17.29 -15.27 13.62
N ASP A 283 16.91 -14.01 13.70
CA ASP A 283 17.70 -12.93 13.09
C ASP A 283 19.02 -12.71 13.84
N VAL A 284 19.00 -12.80 15.19
CA VAL A 284 20.23 -12.82 16.01
C VAL A 284 21.09 -14.03 15.68
N LEU A 285 20.49 -15.21 15.56
CA LEU A 285 21.20 -16.42 15.13
C LEU A 285 21.74 -16.30 13.70
N ALA A 286 21.04 -15.61 12.81
CA ALA A 286 21.46 -15.40 11.43
C ALA A 286 22.65 -14.44 11.34
N VAL A 287 22.64 -13.35 12.10
CA VAL A 287 23.77 -12.42 12.21
C VAL A 287 25.00 -13.14 12.77
N SER A 288 24.84 -13.91 13.85
CA SER A 288 25.94 -14.67 14.44
C SER A 288 26.44 -15.80 13.53
N ALA A 289 25.57 -16.51 12.81
CA ALA A 289 25.97 -17.53 11.84
C ALA A 289 26.65 -16.96 10.59
N ASN A 290 26.41 -15.68 10.26
CA ASN A 290 26.98 -15.00 9.09
C ASN A 290 27.96 -13.89 9.46
N LEU A 291 28.50 -13.93 10.68
CA LEU A 291 29.55 -13.03 11.15
C LEU A 291 30.76 -12.93 10.19
N PRO A 292 31.22 -14.03 9.55
CA PRO A 292 32.28 -13.95 8.55
C PRO A 292 31.89 -13.17 7.30
N THR A 293 30.61 -13.16 6.91
CA THR A 293 30.13 -12.33 5.80
C THR A 293 30.15 -10.86 6.22
N LEU A 294 29.60 -10.53 7.39
CA LEU A 294 29.57 -9.15 7.91
C LEU A 294 30.96 -8.55 8.07
N SER A 295 31.91 -9.31 8.62
CA SER A 295 33.29 -8.87 8.78
C SER A 295 33.97 -8.56 7.44
N ARG A 296 33.64 -9.34 6.39
CA ARG A 296 34.14 -9.11 5.03
C ARG A 296 33.39 -8.01 4.29
N MET A 297 32.16 -7.65 4.68
CA MET A 297 31.43 -6.50 4.13
C MET A 297 32.00 -5.16 4.62
N PHE A 298 32.54 -5.16 5.85
CA PHE A 298 33.08 -3.97 6.52
C PHE A 298 34.51 -4.16 7.07
N PRO A 299 35.52 -4.46 6.21
CA PRO A 299 36.91 -4.35 6.63
C PRO A 299 37.19 -2.95 7.17
N LYS A 300 38.11 -2.83 8.14
CA LYS A 300 38.48 -1.55 8.80
C LYS A 300 38.61 -0.40 7.80
N ASP A 301 39.46 -0.57 6.78
CA ASP A 301 39.74 0.49 5.79
C ASP A 301 38.52 0.84 4.95
N THR A 302 37.66 -0.15 4.68
CA THR A 302 36.41 0.06 3.96
C THR A 302 35.41 0.81 4.82
N LEU A 303 35.31 0.48 6.12
CA LEU A 303 34.41 1.17 7.04
C LEU A 303 34.84 2.64 7.22
N LEU A 304 36.13 2.90 7.41
CA LEU A 304 36.69 4.26 7.47
C LEU A 304 36.38 5.04 6.19
N TRP A 305 36.64 4.44 5.02
CA TRP A 305 36.32 5.04 3.74
C TRP A 305 34.83 5.38 3.60
N LYS A 306 33.95 4.46 3.97
CA LYS A 306 32.50 4.63 3.87
C LYS A 306 31.98 5.72 4.83
N LEU A 307 32.60 5.90 5.99
CA LEU A 307 32.28 7.00 6.91
C LEU A 307 32.69 8.37 6.36
N GLU A 308 33.85 8.47 5.71
CA GLU A 308 34.25 9.70 5.02
C GLU A 308 33.36 9.99 3.80
N MET A 309 33.03 8.95 3.04
CA MET A 309 32.04 9.01 1.94
C MET A 309 30.71 9.58 2.44
N LEU A 310 30.23 9.10 3.59
CA LEU A 310 28.98 9.55 4.22
C LEU A 310 29.03 11.04 4.59
N LYS A 311 30.09 11.49 5.26
CA LYS A 311 30.26 12.92 5.62
C LYS A 311 30.23 13.81 4.38
N TYR A 312 30.95 13.43 3.32
CA TYR A 312 30.98 14.18 2.08
C TYR A 312 29.61 14.21 1.40
N ALA A 313 28.93 13.05 1.32
CA ALA A 313 27.61 12.94 0.69
C ALA A 313 26.57 13.83 1.40
N ILE A 314 26.56 13.84 2.74
CA ILE A 314 25.66 14.70 3.53
C ILE A 314 25.94 16.18 3.28
N ALA A 315 27.22 16.58 3.28
CA ALA A 315 27.60 17.96 3.00
C ALA A 315 27.17 18.40 1.59
N SER A 316 27.36 17.53 0.59
CA SER A 316 26.97 17.77 -0.80
C SER A 316 25.46 17.98 -0.93
N VAL A 317 24.65 17.08 -0.36
CA VAL A 317 23.19 17.20 -0.39
C VAL A 317 22.70 18.48 0.26
N ASN A 318 23.21 18.81 1.46
CA ASN A 318 22.78 20.01 2.19
C ASN A 318 23.07 21.30 1.43
N SER A 319 24.05 21.31 0.51
CA SER A 319 24.34 22.45 -0.36
C SER A 319 23.48 22.54 -1.62
N HIS A 320 22.86 21.44 -2.07
CA HIS A 320 22.14 21.39 -3.35
C HIS A 320 20.66 21.00 -3.23
N ILE A 321 20.14 20.73 -2.03
CA ILE A 321 18.77 20.26 -1.85
C ILE A 321 17.70 21.17 -2.47
N TYR A 322 17.92 22.49 -2.47
CA TYR A 322 17.01 23.48 -3.07
C TYR A 322 16.90 23.39 -4.60
N SER A 323 17.83 22.68 -5.25
CA SER A 323 17.82 22.44 -6.69
C SER A 323 17.02 21.20 -7.08
N VAL A 324 16.66 20.34 -6.12
CA VAL A 324 15.86 19.15 -6.39
C VAL A 324 14.44 19.57 -6.83
N ARG A 325 13.98 18.96 -7.93
CA ARG A 325 12.62 19.17 -8.50
C ARG A 325 11.77 17.91 -8.51
N ALA A 326 12.37 16.77 -8.19
CA ALA A 326 11.71 15.47 -8.11
C ALA A 326 10.71 15.42 -6.95
N GLU A 327 9.59 14.72 -7.15
CA GLU A 327 8.73 14.33 -6.04
C GLU A 327 9.44 13.29 -5.16
N THR A 328 9.18 13.33 -3.85
CA THR A 328 9.95 12.53 -2.88
C THR A 328 9.05 11.80 -1.90
N LEU A 329 9.32 10.53 -1.68
CA LEU A 329 8.79 9.72 -0.59
C LEU A 329 9.94 9.40 0.37
N ILE A 330 9.87 9.89 1.61
CA ILE A 330 10.85 9.60 2.66
C ILE A 330 10.26 8.53 3.57
N LEU A 331 10.96 7.41 3.71
CA LEU A 331 10.66 6.35 4.66
C LEU A 331 11.61 6.45 5.85
N LEU A 332 11.07 6.63 7.04
CA LEU A 332 11.85 6.81 8.27
C LEU A 332 11.56 5.68 9.23
N SER A 333 12.61 5.02 9.68
CA SER A 333 12.57 4.17 10.86
C SER A 333 12.33 5.04 12.09
N GLY A 334 11.42 4.60 12.96
CA GLY A 334 11.16 5.28 14.23
C GLY A 334 12.32 5.23 15.24
N ARG A 335 13.40 4.47 14.97
CA ARG A 335 14.46 4.17 15.94
C ARG A 335 15.87 4.61 15.53
N ASP A 336 16.04 5.19 14.33
CA ASP A 336 17.36 5.64 13.90
C ASP A 336 17.72 7.00 14.53
N HIS A 337 18.51 6.96 15.59
CA HIS A 337 19.09 8.13 16.25
C HIS A 337 20.54 8.40 15.81
N TRP A 338 21.11 7.56 14.95
CA TRP A 338 22.52 7.66 14.57
C TRP A 338 22.72 8.56 13.36
N LEU A 339 21.95 8.33 12.29
CA LEU A 339 22.13 8.98 10.98
C LEU A 339 21.02 9.97 10.64
N LEU A 340 19.97 10.00 11.45
CA LEU A 340 18.79 10.81 11.24
C LEU A 340 18.67 11.88 12.34
N LYS A 341 18.36 13.09 11.89
CA LYS A 341 18.00 14.23 12.73
C LYS A 341 16.64 14.72 12.27
N GLU A 342 15.63 14.67 13.16
CA GLU A 342 14.24 14.99 12.80
C GLU A 342 14.11 16.41 12.22
N GLU A 343 14.88 17.39 12.73
CA GLU A 343 14.82 18.76 12.19
C GLU A 343 15.32 18.85 10.73
N ASP A 344 16.24 17.99 10.32
CA ASP A 344 16.70 17.94 8.93
C ASP A 344 15.65 17.29 8.02
N ILE A 345 14.95 16.27 8.51
CA ILE A 345 13.82 15.66 7.79
C ILE A 345 12.69 16.67 7.61
N ASP A 346 12.35 17.44 8.63
CA ASP A 346 11.34 18.50 8.54
C ASP A 346 11.79 19.60 7.56
N ARG A 347 13.08 19.94 7.54
CA ARG A 347 13.63 20.83 6.51
C ARG A 347 13.45 20.22 5.12
N TYR A 348 13.77 18.94 4.95
CA TYR A 348 13.69 18.26 3.66
C TYR A 348 12.25 18.21 3.16
N SER A 349 11.30 17.88 4.03
CA SER A 349 9.90 17.78 3.64
C SER A 349 9.28 19.12 3.25
N ARG A 350 9.72 20.23 3.87
CA ARG A 350 9.32 21.59 3.50
C ARG A 350 10.01 22.10 2.23
N THR A 351 11.20 21.59 1.92
CA THR A 351 12.01 22.05 0.78
C THR A 351 11.72 21.27 -0.50
N LEU A 352 11.53 19.96 -0.37
CA LEU A 352 11.35 19.05 -1.50
C LEU A 352 9.92 19.12 -2.05
N PRO A 353 9.72 19.19 -3.38
CA PRO A 353 8.38 19.23 -3.97
C PRO A 353 7.58 17.96 -3.66
N LYS A 354 6.30 18.12 -3.30
CA LYS A 354 5.36 17.01 -3.04
C LYS A 354 5.95 15.92 -2.13
N CYS A 355 6.72 16.33 -1.13
CA CYS A 355 7.36 15.39 -0.23
C CYS A 355 6.33 14.67 0.65
N ILE A 356 6.41 13.35 0.71
CA ILE A 356 5.61 12.50 1.58
C ILE A 356 6.57 11.89 2.58
N VAL A 357 6.31 12.07 3.88
CA VAL A 357 7.09 11.41 4.93
C VAL A 357 6.26 10.29 5.55
N ARG A 358 6.81 9.07 5.57
CA ARG A 358 6.23 7.90 6.22
C ARG A 358 7.15 7.41 7.32
N LYS A 359 6.73 7.62 8.57
CA LYS A 359 7.35 6.98 9.73
C LYS A 359 6.91 5.51 9.77
N LEU A 360 7.85 4.58 9.87
CA LEU A 360 7.63 3.15 9.94
C LEU A 360 7.67 2.76 11.42
N ASP A 361 6.52 2.45 12.00
CA ASP A 361 6.38 2.21 13.44
C ASP A 361 7.14 0.94 13.84
N ASP A 362 7.87 0.98 14.96
CA ASP A 362 8.60 -0.16 15.55
C ASP A 362 9.73 -0.79 14.73
N ASN A 363 10.14 -0.18 13.63
CA ASN A 363 11.19 -0.72 12.77
C ASN A 363 12.60 -0.26 13.21
N GLY A 364 13.60 -1.10 13.00
CA GLY A 364 15.03 -0.89 13.25
C GLY A 364 15.73 -0.11 12.12
N GLN A 365 17.06 -0.22 12.04
CA GLN A 365 17.85 0.65 11.16
C GLN A 365 17.83 0.24 9.67
N PHE A 366 17.37 -0.99 9.36
CA PHE A 366 17.34 -1.55 8.00
C PHE A 366 15.91 -1.89 7.58
N PRO A 367 15.02 -0.89 7.43
CA PRO A 367 13.59 -1.11 7.25
C PRO A 367 13.25 -1.98 6.02
N LEU A 368 14.07 -1.99 4.97
CA LEU A 368 13.85 -2.83 3.77
C LEU A 368 14.13 -4.32 4.00
N LEU A 369 14.79 -4.66 5.11
CA LEU A 369 15.10 -6.04 5.49
C LEU A 369 14.19 -6.54 6.62
N GLU A 370 13.29 -5.72 7.15
CA GLU A 370 12.51 -6.02 8.35
C GLU A 370 11.16 -6.68 8.07
N ASP A 371 10.75 -7.55 9.01
CA ASP A 371 9.44 -8.20 8.98
C ASP A 371 8.35 -7.14 9.25
N GLY A 372 7.53 -6.84 8.24
CA GLY A 372 6.39 -5.92 8.35
C GLY A 372 6.45 -4.71 7.42
N VAL A 373 7.59 -4.45 6.79
CA VAL A 373 7.72 -3.41 5.76
C VAL A 373 7.47 -4.03 4.39
N ASP A 374 6.53 -3.48 3.63
CA ASP A 374 6.31 -3.82 2.23
C ASP A 374 6.39 -2.56 1.38
N LEU A 375 7.53 -2.37 0.71
CA LEU A 375 7.78 -1.17 -0.10
C LEU A 375 6.78 -1.05 -1.26
N ALA A 376 6.37 -2.16 -1.89
CA ALA A 376 5.41 -2.11 -2.99
C ALA A 376 4.04 -1.62 -2.47
N THR A 377 3.60 -2.14 -1.33
CA THR A 377 2.37 -1.71 -0.67
C THR A 377 2.44 -0.25 -0.25
N ILE A 378 3.55 0.21 0.37
CA ILE A 378 3.74 1.61 0.75
C ILE A 378 3.66 2.55 -0.46
N ILE A 379 4.29 2.18 -1.58
CA ILE A 379 4.24 2.95 -2.83
C ILE A 379 2.80 3.04 -3.36
N LYS A 380 2.03 1.96 -3.32
CA LYS A 380 0.60 1.96 -3.71
C LYS A 380 -0.23 2.87 -2.79
N CYS A 381 -0.08 2.71 -1.47
CA CYS A 381 -0.81 3.43 -0.44
C CYS A 381 -0.48 4.93 -0.40
N THR A 382 0.68 5.34 -0.87
CA THR A 382 1.06 6.76 -0.99
C THR A 382 0.62 7.39 -2.31
N CYS A 383 0.04 6.62 -3.23
CA CYS A 383 -0.23 7.03 -4.60
C CYS A 383 1.04 7.55 -5.31
N PHE A 384 2.20 6.98 -4.98
CA PHE A 384 3.51 7.41 -5.48
C PHE A 384 3.93 6.68 -6.77
N TYR A 385 3.32 5.52 -7.06
CA TYR A 385 3.55 4.81 -8.31
C TYR A 385 2.90 5.56 -9.48
N ARG A 386 3.67 5.86 -10.54
CA ARG A 386 3.18 6.49 -11.77
C ARG A 386 3.94 5.96 -12.97
N ARG A 387 3.24 5.85 -14.10
CA ARG A 387 3.84 5.45 -15.38
C ARG A 387 4.01 6.60 -16.36
N GLY A 388 3.42 7.76 -16.05
CA GLY A 388 3.59 9.01 -16.80
C GLY A 388 4.10 10.14 -15.91
N LYS A 389 4.00 11.39 -16.39
CA LYS A 389 4.50 12.60 -15.71
C LYS A 389 3.86 12.90 -14.35
N SER A 390 2.70 12.32 -14.07
CA SER A 390 1.98 12.48 -12.82
C SER A 390 1.19 11.22 -12.53
N HIS A 391 0.97 10.92 -11.24
CA HIS A 391 0.11 9.81 -10.83
C HIS A 391 -1.31 9.96 -11.39
N ASP A 392 -1.80 8.91 -12.03
CA ASP A 392 -3.18 8.77 -12.45
C ASP A 392 -3.88 7.68 -11.63
N HIS A 393 -4.87 8.07 -10.83
CA HIS A 393 -5.59 7.17 -9.92
C HIS A 393 -6.33 6.00 -10.61
N ILE A 394 -6.45 6.01 -11.94
CA ILE A 394 -7.17 5.00 -12.69
C ILE A 394 -6.18 4.12 -13.45
N THR A 395 -5.31 4.73 -14.26
CA THR A 395 -4.35 3.95 -15.04
C THR A 395 -3.20 3.45 -14.17
N ASP A 396 -2.71 4.19 -13.18
CA ASP A 396 -1.59 3.74 -12.34
C ASP A 396 -2.05 2.91 -11.14
N TYR A 397 -3.35 2.66 -11.01
CA TYR A 397 -3.88 1.79 -9.96
C TYR A 397 -3.45 0.33 -10.18
N ILE A 398 -2.97 -0.29 -9.10
CA ILE A 398 -2.57 -1.69 -9.07
C ILE A 398 -3.51 -2.41 -8.10
N MET A 399 -4.16 -3.47 -8.58
CA MET A 399 -5.05 -4.29 -7.77
C MET A 399 -4.33 -4.81 -6.51
N PRO A 400 -5.04 -4.96 -5.38
CA PRO A 400 -4.50 -5.63 -4.21
C PRO A 400 -4.17 -7.08 -4.56
N THR A 401 -3.06 -7.57 -4.04
CA THR A 401 -2.77 -9.01 -4.01
C THR A 401 -3.75 -9.71 -3.07
N THR A 402 -3.86 -11.04 -3.16
CA THR A 402 -4.66 -11.82 -2.22
C THR A 402 -4.16 -11.67 -0.78
N PHE A 403 -2.86 -11.45 -0.58
CA PHE A 403 -2.28 -11.16 0.72
C PHE A 403 -2.67 -9.77 1.24
N GLU A 404 -2.57 -8.72 0.41
CA GLU A 404 -3.01 -7.37 0.79
C GLU A 404 -4.52 -7.36 1.11
N LEU A 405 -5.35 -8.07 0.34
CA LEU A 405 -6.77 -8.22 0.64
C LEU A 405 -7.00 -8.95 1.97
N LYS A 406 -6.25 -10.01 2.25
CA LYS A 406 -6.32 -10.71 3.54
C LYS A 406 -5.98 -9.78 4.70
N GLN A 407 -4.95 -8.96 4.55
CA GLN A 407 -4.62 -7.95 5.55
C GLN A 407 -5.76 -6.97 5.76
N GLN A 408 -6.44 -6.52 4.69
CA GLN A 408 -7.62 -5.67 4.82
C GLN A 408 -8.80 -6.37 5.52
N VAL A 409 -8.99 -7.67 5.29
CA VAL A 409 -9.98 -8.49 6.01
C VAL A 409 -9.62 -8.56 7.50
N ASP A 410 -8.36 -8.86 7.81
CA ASP A 410 -7.87 -8.98 9.19
C ASP A 410 -7.98 -7.63 9.94
N ASP A 411 -7.62 -6.51 9.29
CA ASP A 411 -7.70 -5.16 9.84
C ASP A 411 -9.15 -4.73 10.15
N HIS A 412 -10.12 -5.24 9.39
CA HIS A 412 -11.55 -4.95 9.59
C HIS A 412 -12.30 -6.09 10.27
N ARG A 413 -11.61 -7.13 10.73
CA ARG A 413 -12.22 -8.35 11.26
C ARG A 413 -13.16 -8.09 12.42
N LEU A 414 -12.78 -7.19 13.34
CA LEU A 414 -13.63 -6.83 14.47
C LEU A 414 -14.96 -6.21 14.02
N LEU A 415 -14.93 -5.36 12.98
CA LEU A 415 -16.12 -4.77 12.39
C LEU A 415 -16.94 -5.83 11.65
N MET A 416 -16.29 -6.68 10.85
CA MET A 416 -16.96 -7.74 10.07
C MET A 416 -17.63 -8.78 10.97
N ASP A 417 -16.91 -9.33 11.93
CA ASP A 417 -17.41 -10.33 12.88
C ASP A 417 -18.47 -9.70 13.80
N GLY A 418 -18.23 -8.45 14.24
CA GLY A 418 -19.16 -7.70 15.08
C GLY A 418 -20.47 -7.36 14.37
N THR A 419 -20.44 -7.02 13.08
CA THR A 419 -21.63 -6.59 12.32
C THR A 419 -22.27 -7.69 11.48
N SER A 420 -21.60 -8.82 11.25
CA SER A 420 -22.11 -9.96 10.45
C SER A 420 -23.01 -9.52 9.28
N PRO A 421 -22.43 -8.84 8.28
CA PRO A 421 -23.18 -8.14 7.24
C PRO A 421 -24.13 -9.07 6.49
N VAL A 422 -25.37 -8.63 6.30
CA VAL A 422 -26.37 -9.29 5.45
C VAL A 422 -26.39 -8.63 4.08
N MET A 423 -26.13 -9.40 3.03
CA MET A 423 -26.06 -8.92 1.66
C MET A 423 -27.28 -9.40 0.86
N LEU A 424 -28.12 -8.45 0.43
CA LEU A 424 -29.30 -8.71 -0.41
C LEU A 424 -29.14 -8.04 -1.79
N SER A 425 -29.58 -8.71 -2.85
CA SER A 425 -29.68 -8.10 -4.18
C SER A 425 -30.96 -8.50 -4.90
N THR A 426 -31.37 -7.72 -5.89
CA THR A 426 -32.55 -7.99 -6.73
C THR A 426 -32.15 -8.60 -8.07
N LEU A 427 -32.72 -9.76 -8.42
CA LEU A 427 -32.56 -10.41 -9.72
C LEU A 427 -33.29 -9.64 -10.85
N GLU A 428 -33.02 -10.00 -12.11
CA GLU A 428 -33.64 -9.33 -13.28
C GLU A 428 -35.18 -9.41 -13.30
N ASP A 429 -35.74 -10.49 -12.76
CA ASP A 429 -37.19 -10.72 -12.65
C ASP A 429 -37.84 -9.92 -11.50
N GLY A 430 -37.03 -9.25 -10.66
CA GLY A 430 -37.48 -8.50 -9.49
C GLY A 430 -37.44 -9.29 -8.17
N THR A 431 -37.04 -10.57 -8.19
CA THR A 431 -36.93 -11.38 -6.97
C THR A 431 -35.76 -10.90 -6.12
N VAL A 432 -36.01 -10.63 -4.83
CA VAL A 432 -34.96 -10.34 -3.85
C VAL A 432 -34.33 -11.66 -3.40
N VAL A 433 -33.01 -11.72 -3.39
CA VAL A 433 -32.23 -12.88 -2.95
C VAL A 433 -31.21 -12.49 -1.89
N ARG A 434 -30.92 -13.42 -0.99
CA ARG A 434 -29.87 -13.30 0.05
C ARG A 434 -28.51 -13.71 -0.54
N SER A 435 -28.12 -12.99 -1.57
CA SER A 435 -26.81 -13.12 -2.21
C SER A 435 -26.55 -11.85 -3.00
N LEU A 436 -25.35 -11.72 -3.53
CA LEU A 436 -25.02 -10.64 -4.45
C LEU A 436 -25.35 -10.97 -5.91
N GLU A 437 -25.99 -12.10 -6.24
CA GLU A 437 -26.20 -12.60 -7.61
C GLU A 437 -26.91 -11.61 -8.55
N GLY A 438 -27.82 -10.79 -8.04
CA GLY A 438 -28.55 -9.77 -8.81
C GLY A 438 -27.67 -8.64 -9.36
N LEU A 439 -26.41 -8.55 -8.91
CA LEU A 439 -25.47 -7.53 -9.41
C LEU A 439 -24.93 -7.88 -10.80
N PRO A 440 -24.78 -6.87 -11.70
CA PRO A 440 -24.13 -7.08 -13.00
C PRO A 440 -22.67 -7.54 -12.81
N SER A 441 -22.23 -8.53 -13.57
CA SER A 441 -20.82 -9.01 -13.55
C SER A 441 -19.88 -8.16 -14.40
N GLU A 442 -20.41 -7.46 -15.40
CA GLU A 442 -19.64 -6.63 -16.34
C GLU A 442 -20.07 -5.17 -16.24
N GLY A 443 -19.10 -4.26 -16.29
CA GLY A 443 -19.34 -2.83 -16.33
C GLY A 443 -19.54 -2.25 -17.73
N PRO A 444 -19.84 -0.94 -17.82
CA PRO A 444 -19.82 0.02 -16.71
C PRO A 444 -21.03 -0.10 -15.78
N VAL A 445 -20.79 -0.02 -14.47
CA VAL A 445 -21.85 0.01 -13.44
C VAL A 445 -21.60 1.20 -12.51
N LEU A 446 -22.66 1.92 -12.13
CA LEU A 446 -22.65 2.97 -11.13
C LEU A 446 -23.54 2.57 -9.94
N TYR A 447 -22.93 2.23 -8.81
CA TYR A 447 -23.60 1.97 -7.55
C TYR A 447 -23.87 3.30 -6.85
N VAL A 448 -25.13 3.57 -6.52
CA VAL A 448 -25.58 4.82 -5.92
C VAL A 448 -26.36 4.53 -4.65
N GLY A 449 -25.96 5.11 -3.52
CA GLY A 449 -26.61 4.82 -2.24
C GLY A 449 -26.42 5.90 -1.18
N TYR A 450 -26.74 5.53 0.06
CA TYR A 450 -26.57 6.34 1.27
C TYR A 450 -25.20 6.09 1.92
N HIS A 451 -24.50 7.16 2.30
CA HIS A 451 -23.21 7.09 2.98
C HIS A 451 -23.40 7.12 4.49
N MET A 452 -23.16 6.00 5.18
CA MET A 452 -23.25 5.96 6.65
C MET A 452 -22.14 6.81 7.29
N ILE A 453 -22.31 7.10 8.57
CA ILE A 453 -21.33 7.83 9.38
C ILE A 453 -19.93 7.24 9.20
N LEU A 454 -18.97 8.11 8.87
CA LEU A 454 -17.56 7.79 8.59
C LEU A 454 -17.30 6.74 7.49
N GLY A 455 -18.32 6.31 6.74
CA GLY A 455 -18.18 5.25 5.75
C GLY A 455 -18.00 3.85 6.34
N PHE A 456 -18.62 3.55 7.49
CA PHE A 456 -18.49 2.23 8.14
C PHE A 456 -19.00 1.07 7.27
N GLU A 457 -19.86 1.34 6.28
CA GLU A 457 -20.37 0.37 5.32
C GLU A 457 -19.33 -0.10 4.30
N LEU A 458 -18.26 0.68 4.10
CA LEU A 458 -17.38 0.51 2.95
C LEU A 458 -16.57 -0.78 3.00
N ALA A 459 -15.97 -1.09 4.15
CA ALA A 459 -15.09 -2.25 4.27
C ALA A 459 -15.83 -3.58 4.02
N PRO A 460 -16.98 -3.86 4.69
CA PRO A 460 -17.77 -5.05 4.38
C PRO A 460 -18.20 -5.13 2.93
N MET A 461 -18.73 -4.02 2.39
CA MET A 461 -19.22 -3.96 1.02
C MET A 461 -18.11 -4.27 0.01
N VAL A 462 -17.00 -3.54 0.05
CA VAL A 462 -15.91 -3.67 -0.94
C VAL A 462 -15.28 -5.07 -0.88
N ILE A 463 -15.07 -5.62 0.32
CA ILE A 463 -14.49 -6.95 0.52
C ILE A 463 -15.44 -8.04 -0.02
N GLN A 464 -16.72 -8.01 0.30
CA GLN A 464 -17.67 -9.04 -0.15
C GLN A 464 -17.91 -9.00 -1.66
N LEU A 465 -18.05 -7.82 -2.27
CA LEU A 465 -18.15 -7.69 -3.72
C LEU A 465 -16.93 -8.28 -4.45
N MET A 466 -15.72 -8.05 -3.91
CA MET A 466 -14.49 -8.59 -4.49
C MET A 466 -14.37 -10.11 -4.30
N THR A 467 -14.68 -10.63 -3.11
CA THR A 467 -14.50 -12.05 -2.77
C THR A 467 -15.60 -12.96 -3.32
N GLU A 468 -16.86 -12.51 -3.31
CA GLU A 468 -18.00 -13.32 -3.74
C GLU A 468 -18.30 -13.15 -5.24
N ARG A 469 -18.12 -11.94 -5.79
CA ARG A 469 -18.52 -11.62 -7.17
C ARG A 469 -17.36 -11.27 -8.10
N ASN A 470 -16.12 -11.20 -7.61
CA ASN A 470 -14.97 -10.69 -8.36
C ASN A 470 -15.24 -9.27 -8.91
N ILE A 471 -16.05 -8.47 -8.21
CA ILE A 471 -16.37 -7.09 -8.57
C ILE A 471 -15.41 -6.18 -7.82
N HIS A 472 -14.53 -5.51 -8.56
CA HIS A 472 -13.65 -4.50 -8.00
C HIS A 472 -14.31 -3.13 -7.99
N LEU A 473 -14.90 -2.78 -6.85
CA LEU A 473 -15.63 -1.52 -6.67
C LEU A 473 -14.68 -0.33 -6.52
N ARG A 474 -14.79 0.67 -7.40
CA ARG A 474 -13.99 1.90 -7.42
C ARG A 474 -14.77 3.04 -6.78
N GLY A 475 -14.53 3.30 -5.50
CA GLY A 475 -15.21 4.35 -4.74
C GLY A 475 -14.72 5.76 -5.07
N LEU A 476 -15.66 6.66 -5.38
CA LEU A 476 -15.38 8.10 -5.52
C LEU A 476 -15.32 8.74 -4.12
N ALA A 477 -14.10 9.08 -3.70
CA ALA A 477 -13.78 9.54 -2.37
C ALA A 477 -13.41 11.04 -2.35
N HIS A 478 -13.60 11.71 -1.21
CA HIS A 478 -13.21 13.11 -1.07
C HIS A 478 -11.69 13.28 -1.28
N PRO A 479 -11.20 14.30 -2.04
CA PRO A 479 -9.78 14.47 -2.33
C PRO A 479 -8.89 14.59 -1.09
N MET A 480 -9.45 15.01 0.06
CA MET A 480 -8.75 15.02 1.35
C MET A 480 -8.09 13.68 1.68
N LEU A 481 -8.73 12.54 1.35
CA LEU A 481 -8.20 11.21 1.66
C LEU A 481 -6.92 10.87 0.88
N PHE A 482 -6.58 11.65 -0.15
CA PHE A 482 -5.41 11.48 -1.01
C PHE A 482 -4.33 12.55 -0.77
N LYS A 483 -4.61 13.55 0.08
CA LYS A 483 -3.62 14.55 0.45
C LYS A 483 -2.68 13.98 1.53
N ASN A 484 -1.38 14.13 1.34
CA ASN A 484 -0.38 13.79 2.35
C ASN A 484 -0.03 15.05 3.15
N LEU A 485 -0.86 15.36 4.15
CA LEU A 485 -0.71 16.53 5.01
C LEU A 485 0.17 16.18 6.20
N GLN A 486 1.40 16.69 6.23
CA GLN A 486 2.40 16.35 7.25
C GLN A 486 2.04 16.88 8.65
N ASP A 487 1.34 18.01 8.72
CA ASP A 487 0.86 18.63 9.97
C ASP A 487 -0.63 18.33 10.25
N SER A 488 -1.17 17.25 9.66
CA SER A 488 -2.53 16.78 9.89
C SER A 488 -2.69 16.21 11.30
N LEU A 489 -3.84 16.48 11.91
CA LEU A 489 -4.24 15.87 13.19
C LEU A 489 -4.49 14.37 13.08
N VAL A 490 -4.80 13.90 11.86
CA VAL A 490 -5.08 12.50 11.55
C VAL A 490 -3.88 11.94 10.82
N ASP A 491 -3.36 10.81 11.31
CA ASP A 491 -2.31 10.06 10.61
C ASP A 491 -2.83 9.63 9.24
N THR A 492 -2.17 10.12 8.19
CA THR A 492 -2.51 9.84 6.79
C THR A 492 -2.50 8.34 6.45
N LYS A 493 -1.79 7.49 7.22
CA LYS A 493 -1.85 6.03 7.11
C LYS A 493 -3.26 5.48 7.27
N MET A 494 -4.11 6.13 8.09
CA MET A 494 -5.49 5.71 8.31
C MET A 494 -6.28 5.61 6.99
N PHE A 495 -5.92 6.40 5.98
CA PHE A 495 -6.59 6.46 4.69
C PHE A 495 -6.01 5.51 3.65
N ASP A 496 -4.93 4.80 3.95
CA ASP A 496 -4.26 3.90 3.00
C ASP A 496 -5.17 2.75 2.56
N LYS A 497 -6.02 2.27 3.46
CA LYS A 497 -7.04 1.25 3.17
C LYS A 497 -7.97 1.64 2.01
N TYR A 498 -8.31 2.93 1.89
CA TYR A 498 -9.16 3.39 0.79
C TYR A 498 -8.41 3.42 -0.53
N LYS A 499 -7.12 3.78 -0.51
CA LYS A 499 -6.28 3.90 -1.71
C LYS A 499 -5.90 2.52 -2.25
N ILE A 500 -5.48 1.60 -1.37
CA ILE A 500 -5.12 0.23 -1.77
C ILE A 500 -6.33 -0.53 -2.34
N MET A 501 -7.52 -0.30 -1.77
CA MET A 501 -8.77 -0.90 -2.24
C MET A 501 -9.39 -0.20 -3.46
N GLY A 502 -8.70 0.77 -4.07
CA GLY A 502 -9.10 1.32 -5.37
C GLY A 502 -9.97 2.58 -5.31
N GLY A 503 -10.01 3.25 -4.16
CA GLY A 503 -10.61 4.59 -4.05
C GLY A 503 -9.97 5.59 -5.02
N VAL A 504 -10.79 6.50 -5.55
CA VAL A 504 -10.40 7.52 -6.53
C VAL A 504 -10.92 8.88 -6.07
N PRO A 505 -10.13 9.97 -6.10
CA PRO A 505 -10.63 11.27 -5.74
C PRO A 505 -11.78 11.69 -6.65
N VAL A 506 -12.89 12.11 -6.07
CA VAL A 506 -14.08 12.50 -6.82
C VAL A 506 -13.79 13.73 -7.68
N SER A 507 -14.08 13.61 -8.97
CA SER A 507 -14.05 14.70 -9.94
C SER A 507 -14.85 14.29 -11.18
N HIS A 508 -15.36 15.26 -11.95
CA HIS A 508 -16.02 15.00 -13.23
C HIS A 508 -15.15 14.18 -14.19
N PHE A 509 -13.84 14.40 -14.16
CA PHE A 509 -12.89 13.70 -15.02
C PHE A 509 -12.69 12.23 -14.61
N ASN A 510 -12.60 11.96 -13.32
CA ASN A 510 -12.36 10.61 -12.82
C ASN A 510 -13.58 9.69 -12.98
N ILE A 511 -14.79 10.18 -12.69
CA ILE A 511 -16.01 9.40 -12.96
C ILE A 511 -16.13 9.08 -14.46
N TYR A 512 -15.81 10.03 -15.33
CA TYR A 512 -15.82 9.84 -16.78
C TYR A 512 -14.83 8.77 -17.22
N LYS A 513 -13.59 8.82 -16.72
CA LYS A 513 -12.56 7.82 -17.03
C LYS A 513 -12.95 6.44 -16.52
N LEU A 514 -13.41 6.32 -15.26
CA LEU A 514 -13.80 5.02 -14.69
C LEU A 514 -14.90 4.34 -15.52
N LEU A 515 -15.96 5.06 -15.87
CA LEU A 515 -17.06 4.51 -16.67
C LEU A 515 -16.62 4.19 -18.11
N ARG A 516 -15.70 4.97 -18.68
CA ARG A 516 -15.10 4.66 -19.98
C ARG A 516 -14.29 3.36 -19.97
N GLU A 517 -13.55 3.10 -18.89
CA GLU A 517 -12.80 1.84 -18.69
C GLU A 517 -13.73 0.68 -18.23
N LYS A 518 -15.05 0.85 -18.33
CA LYS A 518 -16.06 -0.14 -17.92
C LYS A 518 -15.95 -0.59 -16.47
N ALA A 519 -15.51 0.30 -15.57
CA ALA A 519 -15.37 -0.03 -14.15
C ALA A 519 -16.73 -0.15 -13.43
N HIS A 520 -16.69 -0.81 -12.27
CA HIS A 520 -17.74 -0.74 -11.25
C HIS A 520 -17.43 0.45 -10.34
N VAL A 521 -18.28 1.48 -10.35
CA VAL A 521 -18.03 2.76 -9.67
C VAL A 521 -19.00 2.93 -8.53
N LEU A 522 -18.52 3.33 -7.36
CA LEU A 522 -19.36 3.68 -6.21
C LEU A 522 -19.44 5.19 -6.04
N LEU A 523 -20.67 5.71 -5.92
CA LEU A 523 -20.97 7.13 -5.75
C LEU A 523 -21.98 7.31 -4.61
N TYR A 524 -21.63 8.20 -3.68
CA TYR A 524 -22.56 8.75 -2.70
C TYR A 524 -22.87 10.20 -3.06
N PRO A 525 -24.08 10.52 -3.58
CA PRO A 525 -24.39 11.87 -4.00
C PRO A 525 -24.38 12.89 -2.86
N GLY A 526 -24.66 12.51 -1.60
CA GLY A 526 -24.50 13.44 -0.48
C GLY A 526 -23.05 13.66 -0.05
N GLY A 527 -22.19 12.67 -0.25
CA GLY A 527 -20.75 12.77 0.03
C GLY A 527 -20.47 13.06 1.50
N VAL A 528 -19.60 14.03 1.78
CA VAL A 528 -19.17 14.36 3.16
C VAL A 528 -20.34 14.75 4.08
N ARG A 529 -21.40 15.37 3.55
CA ARG A 529 -22.58 15.78 4.34
C ARG A 529 -23.35 14.59 4.93
N GLU A 530 -23.40 13.49 4.19
CA GLU A 530 -23.95 12.21 4.66
C GLU A 530 -22.93 11.50 5.55
N ALA A 531 -21.66 11.40 5.12
CA ALA A 531 -20.60 10.74 5.90
C ALA A 531 -20.35 11.35 7.29
N LEU A 532 -20.72 12.61 7.49
CA LEU A 532 -20.59 13.38 8.74
C LEU A 532 -21.95 13.95 9.15
N HIS A 533 -23.02 13.20 8.94
CA HIS A 533 -24.36 13.61 9.33
C HIS A 533 -24.47 13.88 10.84
N ARG A 534 -25.45 14.70 11.22
CA ARG A 534 -25.67 15.13 12.61
C ARG A 534 -26.55 14.14 13.37
N LYS A 535 -26.76 14.40 14.66
CA LYS A 535 -27.66 13.61 15.50
C LYS A 535 -29.08 13.56 14.92
N GLY A 536 -29.67 12.37 14.81
CA GLY A 536 -31.02 12.18 14.28
C GLY A 536 -31.14 12.35 12.76
N GLU A 537 -30.01 12.38 12.06
CA GLU A 537 -29.94 12.45 10.60
C GLU A 537 -29.52 11.13 9.95
N GLU A 538 -29.36 10.05 10.73
CA GLU A 538 -29.13 8.70 10.21
C GLU A 538 -30.17 8.35 9.13
N TYR A 539 -29.71 7.72 8.06
CA TYR A 539 -30.53 7.30 6.91
C TYR A 539 -31.18 8.41 6.07
N LYS A 540 -30.83 9.68 6.26
CA LYS A 540 -31.32 10.79 5.42
C LYS A 540 -30.41 11.04 4.22
N LEU A 541 -31.02 11.25 3.06
CA LEU A 541 -30.31 11.58 1.82
C LEU A 541 -30.17 13.09 1.64
N PHE A 542 -28.93 13.58 1.60
CA PHE A 542 -28.59 14.99 1.38
C PHE A 542 -28.02 15.18 -0.03
N TRP A 543 -28.85 14.93 -1.03
CA TRP A 543 -28.44 14.92 -2.43
C TRP A 543 -28.51 16.31 -3.09
N PRO A 544 -27.61 16.63 -4.04
CA PRO A 544 -27.65 17.91 -4.75
C PRO A 544 -28.92 18.03 -5.62
N GLU A 545 -29.28 19.24 -6.01
CA GLU A 545 -30.42 19.42 -6.93
C GLU A 545 -30.10 18.96 -8.36
N ARG A 546 -28.81 18.93 -8.71
CA ARG A 546 -28.33 18.68 -10.07
C ARG A 546 -28.26 17.17 -10.38
N SER A 547 -28.90 16.76 -11.47
CA SER A 547 -28.96 15.39 -11.99
C SER A 547 -27.74 14.96 -12.83
N GLU A 548 -26.54 15.48 -12.55
CA GLU A 548 -25.38 15.27 -13.44
C GLU A 548 -24.91 13.82 -13.52
N PHE A 549 -24.97 13.05 -12.43
CA PHE A 549 -24.46 11.67 -12.45
C PHE A 549 -25.28 10.74 -13.36
N VAL A 550 -26.60 10.94 -13.48
CA VAL A 550 -27.43 10.10 -14.36
C VAL A 550 -27.12 10.38 -15.84
N ARG A 551 -26.79 11.64 -16.17
CA ARG A 551 -26.36 12.04 -17.52
C ARG A 551 -25.01 11.42 -17.86
N VAL A 552 -24.09 11.43 -16.91
CA VAL A 552 -22.78 10.79 -17.06
C VAL A 552 -22.91 9.27 -17.20
N ALA A 553 -23.73 8.62 -16.36
CA ALA A 553 -24.01 7.18 -16.47
C ALA A 553 -24.58 6.81 -17.84
N SER A 554 -25.60 7.55 -18.29
CA SER A 554 -26.22 7.33 -19.61
C SER A 554 -25.23 7.45 -20.75
N LYS A 555 -24.33 8.45 -20.72
CA LYS A 555 -23.34 8.65 -21.78
C LYS A 555 -22.46 7.43 -22.05
N PHE A 556 -22.27 6.55 -21.06
CA PHE A 556 -21.50 5.31 -21.19
C PHE A 556 -22.37 4.06 -21.22
N GLY A 557 -23.69 4.19 -21.21
CA GLY A 557 -24.62 3.08 -21.06
C GLY A 557 -24.44 2.32 -19.74
N ALA A 558 -24.05 3.02 -18.67
CA ALA A 558 -23.78 2.41 -17.38
C ALA A 558 -25.08 1.98 -16.69
N LYS A 559 -25.12 0.76 -16.16
CA LYS A 559 -26.23 0.35 -15.29
C LYS A 559 -26.13 1.09 -13.96
N ILE A 560 -27.23 1.68 -13.49
CA ILE A 560 -27.28 2.31 -12.17
C ILE A 560 -27.85 1.30 -11.18
N VAL A 561 -27.11 0.96 -10.13
CA VAL A 561 -27.59 0.07 -9.05
C VAL A 561 -27.88 0.93 -7.83
N PRO A 562 -29.15 1.28 -7.55
CA PRO A 562 -29.52 1.93 -6.29
C PRO A 562 -29.33 0.94 -5.14
N PHE A 563 -28.83 1.39 -4.00
CA PHE A 563 -28.71 0.54 -2.82
C PHE A 563 -28.88 1.30 -1.50
N GLY A 564 -29.38 0.60 -0.48
CA GLY A 564 -29.50 1.08 0.88
C GLY A 564 -28.61 0.28 1.84
N VAL A 565 -28.16 0.93 2.91
CA VAL A 565 -27.45 0.29 4.03
C VAL A 565 -28.03 0.77 5.35
N VAL A 566 -28.22 -0.15 6.29
CA VAL A 566 -28.78 0.13 7.62
C VAL A 566 -27.96 -0.60 8.70
N GLY A 567 -27.81 0.02 9.88
CA GLY A 567 -27.15 -0.58 11.05
C GLY A 567 -26.09 0.28 11.74
N GLU A 568 -25.78 1.49 11.26
CA GLU A 568 -24.85 2.40 11.97
C GLU A 568 -25.31 2.76 13.40
N ASP A 569 -26.62 2.88 13.60
CA ASP A 569 -27.27 3.15 14.89
C ASP A 569 -27.17 1.97 15.86
N ASP A 570 -26.97 0.76 15.34
CA ASP A 570 -26.78 -0.48 16.09
C ASP A 570 -25.34 -0.66 16.58
N ILE A 571 -24.37 0.12 16.08
CA ILE A 571 -22.95 -0.03 16.46
C ILE A 571 -22.40 1.16 17.23
N CYS A 572 -22.97 2.35 17.06
CA CYS A 572 -22.50 3.55 17.73
C CYS A 572 -23.61 4.57 17.96
N GLU A 573 -23.36 5.52 18.86
CA GLU A 573 -24.19 6.69 19.11
C GLU A 573 -23.38 7.96 18.87
N ILE A 574 -23.95 8.92 18.16
CA ILE A 574 -23.34 10.25 17.98
C ILE A 574 -23.59 11.06 19.26
N VAL A 575 -22.54 11.32 20.04
CA VAL A 575 -22.60 12.14 21.26
C VAL A 575 -22.16 13.59 21.04
N LEU A 576 -21.35 13.84 20.01
CA LEU A 576 -20.94 15.19 19.59
C LEU A 576 -21.01 15.30 18.07
N ASP A 577 -21.93 16.11 17.55
CA ASP A 577 -21.99 16.45 16.13
C ASP A 577 -21.32 17.81 15.83
N SER A 578 -21.43 18.29 14.59
CA SER A 578 -20.82 19.56 14.20
C SER A 578 -21.42 20.76 14.94
N ASN A 579 -22.71 20.73 15.30
CA ASN A 579 -23.35 21.81 16.04
C ASN A 579 -22.85 21.86 17.49
N ASP A 580 -22.70 20.71 18.13
CA ASP A 580 -22.16 20.63 19.50
C ASP A 580 -20.72 21.15 19.56
N GLN A 581 -19.88 20.70 18.63
CA GLN A 581 -18.45 21.03 18.60
C GLN A 581 -18.19 22.50 18.33
N ARG A 582 -19.03 23.16 17.50
CA ARG A 582 -18.95 24.61 17.26
C ARG A 582 -19.14 25.45 18.52
N ASN A 583 -19.83 24.91 19.53
CA ASN A 583 -20.04 25.57 20.81
C ASN A 583 -18.87 25.36 21.80
N ILE A 584 -17.86 24.58 21.43
CA ILE A 584 -16.68 24.29 22.26
C ILE A 584 -15.46 24.96 21.59
N PRO A 585 -14.93 26.09 22.11
CA PRO A 585 -13.95 26.93 21.40
C PRO A 585 -12.73 26.17 20.86
N ILE A 586 -12.15 25.28 21.66
CA ILE A 586 -10.97 24.50 21.27
C ILE A 586 -11.31 23.54 20.11
N LEU A 587 -12.46 22.87 20.16
CA LEU A 587 -12.88 21.94 19.10
C LEU A 587 -13.28 22.72 17.84
N LYS A 588 -13.93 23.87 17.99
CA LYS A 588 -14.28 24.75 16.87
C LYS A 588 -13.03 25.14 16.08
N ASP A 589 -12.01 25.70 16.73
CA ASP A 589 -10.78 26.14 16.06
C ASP A 589 -10.06 24.96 15.38
N LEU A 590 -10.05 23.80 16.04
CA LEU A 590 -9.47 22.57 15.53
C LEU A 590 -10.18 22.08 14.26
N MET A 591 -11.51 22.06 14.28
CA MET A 591 -12.34 21.56 13.18
C MET A 591 -12.43 22.56 12.01
N GLU A 592 -12.35 23.87 12.28
CA GLU A 592 -12.22 24.89 11.23
C GLU A 592 -10.91 24.74 10.46
N LYS A 593 -9.79 24.48 11.17
CA LYS A 593 -8.52 24.13 10.52
C LYS A 593 -8.65 22.85 9.69
N ALA A 594 -9.21 21.78 10.26
CA ALA A 594 -9.40 20.51 9.56
C ALA A 594 -10.25 20.67 8.29
N THR A 595 -11.33 21.46 8.36
CA THR A 595 -12.21 21.76 7.22
C THR A 595 -11.48 22.54 6.13
N LYS A 596 -10.67 23.53 6.51
CA LYS A 596 -9.84 24.29 5.56
C LYS A 596 -8.83 23.39 4.84
N ASP A 597 -8.17 22.50 5.58
CA ASP A 597 -7.16 21.59 5.03
C ASP A 597 -7.79 20.53 4.10
N ALA A 598 -9.00 20.05 4.46
CA ALA A 598 -9.80 19.15 3.63
C ALA A 598 -10.09 19.75 2.25
N GLY A 599 -10.43 21.04 2.22
CA GLY A 599 -10.90 21.75 1.03
C GLY A 599 -12.36 21.45 0.71
N ASN A 600 -12.95 22.28 -0.15
CA ASN A 600 -14.37 22.19 -0.51
C ASN A 600 -14.51 21.96 -2.02
N ILE A 601 -15.02 20.78 -2.40
CA ILE A 601 -15.23 20.42 -3.82
C ILE A 601 -16.54 20.96 -4.39
N ARG A 602 -17.39 21.55 -3.54
CA ARG A 602 -18.68 22.17 -3.90
C ARG A 602 -18.69 23.67 -3.64
N GLU A 603 -17.51 24.30 -3.61
CA GLU A 603 -17.41 25.74 -3.44
C GLU A 603 -18.25 26.48 -4.49
N GLY A 604 -19.13 27.36 -4.04
CA GLY A 604 -20.09 28.09 -4.89
C GLY A 604 -21.44 27.40 -5.12
N ASP A 605 -21.68 26.22 -4.54
CA ASP A 605 -23.04 25.65 -4.44
C ASP A 605 -23.81 26.42 -3.36
N GLU A 606 -25.00 26.93 -3.69
CA GLU A 606 -25.83 27.73 -2.78
C GLU A 606 -26.63 26.87 -1.79
N SER A 607 -26.70 25.56 -2.01
CA SER A 607 -27.34 24.62 -1.09
C SER A 607 -26.48 24.35 0.15
N GLU A 608 -27.04 23.65 1.15
CA GLU A 608 -26.26 23.24 2.33
C GLU A 608 -25.03 22.38 1.98
N LEU A 609 -25.04 21.73 0.82
CA LEU A 609 -23.93 20.91 0.34
C LEU A 609 -22.73 21.72 -0.11
N GLY A 610 -22.91 23.01 -0.41
CA GLY A 610 -21.83 23.94 -0.67
C GLY A 610 -21.03 24.29 0.58
N ASN A 611 -21.57 24.05 1.78
CA ASN A 611 -20.85 24.19 3.04
C ASN A 611 -20.36 22.81 3.52
N GLN A 612 -19.23 22.34 2.97
CA GLN A 612 -18.64 21.05 3.35
C GLN A 612 -17.90 21.13 4.68
N GLU A 613 -18.63 20.98 5.78
CA GLU A 613 -18.08 20.90 7.13
C GLU A 613 -17.39 19.55 7.35
N CYS A 614 -16.09 19.55 7.64
CA CYS A 614 -15.34 18.32 7.97
C CYS A 614 -15.14 18.20 9.48
N TYR A 615 -16.25 18.21 10.22
CA TYR A 615 -16.26 18.02 11.67
C TYR A 615 -16.38 16.53 11.97
N PHE A 616 -15.33 15.91 12.52
CA PHE A 616 -15.38 14.50 12.88
C PHE A 616 -16.30 14.30 14.09
N PRO A 617 -17.31 13.43 14.01
CA PRO A 617 -18.26 13.22 15.11
C PRO A 617 -17.57 12.55 16.31
N GLY A 618 -18.00 12.93 17.51
CA GLY A 618 -17.73 12.16 18.72
C GLY A 618 -18.69 10.99 18.79
N LEU A 619 -18.17 9.77 18.75
CA LEU A 619 -18.94 8.52 18.74
C LEU A 619 -18.70 7.72 20.03
N VAL A 620 -19.76 7.16 20.59
CA VAL A 620 -19.69 6.15 21.66
C VAL A 620 -20.07 4.79 21.08
N PRO A 621 -19.20 3.75 21.18
CA PRO A 621 -19.52 2.43 20.67
C PRO A 621 -20.61 1.74 21.49
N LYS A 622 -21.49 0.99 20.82
CA LYS A 622 -22.50 0.10 21.42
C LYS A 622 -22.07 -1.36 21.32
N ILE A 623 -22.79 -2.26 21.98
CA ILE A 623 -22.70 -3.70 21.65
C ILE A 623 -23.21 -3.84 20.22
N PRO A 624 -22.40 -4.33 19.27
CA PRO A 624 -22.71 -4.23 17.86
C PRO A 624 -23.94 -5.08 17.50
N GLY A 625 -24.89 -4.46 16.80
CA GLY A 625 -25.90 -5.18 16.04
C GLY A 625 -25.37 -5.62 14.67
N ARG A 626 -26.22 -5.61 13.63
CA ARG A 626 -25.83 -6.02 12.27
C ARG A 626 -25.86 -4.89 11.26
N PHE A 627 -25.05 -5.05 10.22
CA PHE A 627 -25.22 -4.28 8.99
C PHE A 627 -26.08 -5.05 7.98
N TYR A 628 -26.95 -4.33 7.31
CA TYR A 628 -27.82 -4.85 6.27
C TYR A 628 -27.63 -4.03 5.01
N TYR A 629 -27.40 -4.70 3.88
CA TYR A 629 -27.21 -4.11 2.57
C TYR A 629 -28.30 -4.63 1.64
N TYR A 630 -28.92 -3.73 0.89
CA TYR A 630 -29.88 -4.10 -0.14
C TYR A 630 -29.58 -3.36 -1.43
N PHE A 631 -29.10 -4.10 -2.42
CA PHE A 631 -28.88 -3.65 -3.78
C PHE A 631 -30.15 -3.87 -4.59
N GLY A 632 -30.84 -2.78 -4.93
CA GLY A 632 -32.05 -2.80 -5.73
C GLY A 632 -31.81 -3.23 -7.18
N LYS A 633 -32.88 -3.26 -7.96
CA LYS A 633 -32.84 -3.69 -9.36
C LYS A 633 -31.95 -2.73 -10.19
N PRO A 634 -30.99 -3.25 -10.99
CA PRO A 634 -30.20 -2.41 -11.89
C PRO A 634 -31.08 -1.67 -12.90
N ILE A 635 -30.88 -0.35 -13.00
CA ILE A 635 -31.59 0.54 -13.91
C ILE A 635 -30.75 0.71 -15.18
N GLU A 636 -31.33 0.34 -16.32
CA GLU A 636 -30.68 0.47 -17.63
C GLU A 636 -30.71 1.92 -18.14
N THR A 637 -29.53 2.42 -18.52
CA THR A 637 -29.36 3.73 -19.15
C THR A 637 -28.86 3.64 -20.60
N ALA A 638 -28.46 2.44 -21.05
CA ALA A 638 -28.05 2.20 -22.44
C ALA A 638 -29.20 2.53 -23.40
N GLY A 639 -28.90 3.26 -24.47
CA GLY A 639 -29.89 3.72 -25.46
C GLY A 639 -30.68 4.97 -25.05
N LYS A 640 -30.48 5.49 -23.82
CA LYS A 640 -31.13 6.72 -23.33
C LYS A 640 -30.23 7.96 -23.47
N GLU A 641 -29.13 7.90 -24.23
CA GLU A 641 -28.11 8.97 -24.27
C GLU A 641 -28.64 10.27 -24.86
N LYS A 642 -29.60 10.19 -25.80
CA LYS A 642 -30.25 11.37 -26.37
C LYS A 642 -31.35 11.90 -25.46
N GLU A 643 -32.12 11.00 -24.85
CA GLU A 643 -33.21 11.34 -23.93
C GLU A 643 -32.69 12.08 -22.70
N LEU A 644 -31.65 11.55 -22.06
CA LEU A 644 -31.08 12.10 -20.82
C LEU A 644 -30.17 13.32 -21.05
N LYS A 645 -30.10 13.85 -22.28
CA LYS A 645 -29.60 15.22 -22.53
C LYS A 645 -30.64 16.27 -22.15
N ASP A 646 -31.92 15.91 -22.20
CA ASP A 646 -33.00 16.75 -21.71
C ASP A 646 -32.93 16.85 -20.18
N LYS A 647 -33.06 18.07 -19.66
CA LYS A 647 -32.91 18.34 -18.22
C LYS A 647 -34.05 17.73 -17.40
N GLU A 648 -35.28 17.76 -17.91
CA GLU A 648 -36.45 17.25 -17.20
C GLU A 648 -36.39 15.72 -17.13
N LYS A 649 -36.03 15.06 -18.25
CA LYS A 649 -35.86 13.60 -18.28
C LYS A 649 -34.70 13.12 -17.41
N ALA A 650 -33.57 13.85 -17.41
CA ALA A 650 -32.49 13.58 -16.49
C ALA A 650 -32.94 13.73 -15.02
N GLN A 651 -33.74 14.76 -14.72
CA GLN A 651 -34.27 14.97 -13.38
C GLN A 651 -35.26 13.87 -12.96
N GLU A 652 -36.10 13.39 -13.86
CA GLU A 652 -37.04 12.28 -13.61
C GLU A 652 -36.29 11.01 -13.21
N LEU A 653 -35.28 10.60 -13.99
CA LEU A 653 -34.45 9.45 -13.66
C LEU A 653 -33.66 9.65 -12.37
N TYR A 654 -33.16 10.87 -12.12
CA TYR A 654 -32.46 11.20 -10.88
C TYR A 654 -33.35 11.00 -9.64
N LEU A 655 -34.59 11.51 -9.70
CA LEU A 655 -35.57 11.34 -8.62
C LEU A 655 -36.00 9.87 -8.47
N GLN A 656 -36.11 9.13 -9.57
CA GLN A 656 -36.33 7.69 -9.52
C GLN A 656 -35.21 6.98 -8.75
N VAL A 657 -33.94 7.21 -9.11
CA VAL A 657 -32.80 6.60 -8.42
C VAL A 657 -32.79 6.97 -6.94
N LYS A 658 -33.08 8.24 -6.59
CA LYS A 658 -33.19 8.67 -5.19
C LYS A 658 -34.28 7.91 -4.44
N SER A 659 -35.47 7.80 -5.03
CA SER A 659 -36.60 7.08 -4.42
C SER A 659 -36.31 5.59 -4.24
N GLU A 660 -35.65 4.94 -5.18
CA GLU A 660 -35.24 3.54 -5.06
C GLU A 660 -34.25 3.33 -3.90
N VAL A 661 -33.31 4.27 -3.68
CA VAL A 661 -32.41 4.23 -2.51
C VAL A 661 -33.19 4.38 -1.21
N GLU A 662 -34.11 5.34 -1.12
CA GLU A 662 -34.98 5.53 0.06
C GLU A 662 -35.81 4.27 0.34
N GLN A 663 -36.40 3.65 -0.69
CA GLN A 663 -37.15 2.39 -0.56
C GLN A 663 -36.28 1.24 -0.09
N CYS A 664 -35.02 1.14 -0.55
CA CYS A 664 -34.10 0.11 -0.07
C CYS A 664 -33.82 0.27 1.43
N ILE A 665 -33.58 1.52 1.88
CA ILE A 665 -33.35 1.85 3.28
C ILE A 665 -34.60 1.52 4.12
N ASP A 666 -35.79 1.94 3.68
CA ASP A 666 -37.04 1.70 4.41
C ASP A 666 -37.35 0.21 4.53
N TYR A 667 -37.13 -0.57 3.46
CA TYR A 667 -37.26 -2.03 3.48
C TYR A 667 -36.35 -2.65 4.55
N LEU A 668 -35.07 -2.24 4.59
CA LEU A 668 -34.10 -2.75 5.55
C LEU A 668 -34.43 -2.35 7.00
N LYS A 669 -34.88 -1.11 7.23
CA LYS A 669 -35.30 -0.62 8.54
C LYS A 669 -36.46 -1.43 9.10
N VAL A 670 -37.40 -1.87 8.25
CA VAL A 670 -38.50 -2.74 8.68
C VAL A 670 -38.03 -4.17 8.89
N LYS A 671 -37.31 -4.75 7.93
CA LYS A 671 -36.93 -6.16 7.98
C LYS A 671 -35.96 -6.49 9.12
N ARG A 672 -35.01 -5.60 9.43
CA ARG A 672 -34.05 -5.83 10.53
C ARG A 672 -34.73 -6.02 11.89
N GLU A 673 -35.91 -5.43 12.12
CA GLU A 673 -36.66 -5.59 13.38
C GLU A 673 -37.17 -7.03 13.57
N SER A 674 -37.28 -7.79 12.47
CA SER A 674 -37.65 -9.21 12.49
C SER A 674 -36.46 -10.16 12.50
N ASP A 675 -35.20 -9.67 12.50
CA ASP A 675 -34.02 -10.53 12.51
C ASP A 675 -33.74 -11.07 13.94
N PRO A 676 -33.90 -12.39 14.19
CA PRO A 676 -33.59 -12.97 15.49
C PRO A 676 -32.10 -12.89 15.83
N TYR A 677 -31.23 -12.62 14.84
CA TYR A 677 -29.79 -12.51 14.97
C TYR A 677 -29.28 -11.07 14.90
N ARG A 678 -30.15 -10.05 14.93
CA ARG A 678 -29.73 -8.63 14.95
C ARG A 678 -28.71 -8.36 16.05
N HIS A 679 -28.94 -8.89 17.25
CA HIS A 679 -28.07 -8.67 18.40
C HIS A 679 -26.91 -9.67 18.46
N LEU A 680 -25.83 -9.30 19.14
CA LEU A 680 -24.61 -10.11 19.21
C LEU A 680 -24.81 -11.46 19.92
N LEU A 681 -25.59 -11.51 21.01
CA LEU A 681 -25.72 -12.72 21.83
C LEU A 681 -26.37 -13.90 21.07
N PRO A 682 -27.50 -13.75 20.37
CA PRO A 682 -28.06 -14.82 19.52
C PRO A 682 -27.06 -15.32 18.47
N ARG A 683 -26.24 -14.44 17.89
CA ARG A 683 -25.21 -14.80 16.91
C ARG A 683 -24.11 -15.66 17.52
N MET A 684 -23.60 -15.25 18.68
CA MET A 684 -22.58 -16.03 19.40
C MET A 684 -23.11 -17.42 19.79
N LEU A 685 -24.36 -17.53 20.23
CA LEU A 685 -24.99 -18.82 20.55
C LEU A 685 -25.14 -19.72 19.31
N TYR A 686 -25.50 -19.13 18.17
CA TYR A 686 -25.58 -19.86 16.90
C TYR A 686 -24.21 -20.40 16.46
N GLN A 687 -23.18 -19.55 16.47
CA GLN A 687 -21.82 -19.95 16.11
C GLN A 687 -21.23 -20.98 17.09
N ALA A 688 -21.50 -20.86 18.38
CA ALA A 688 -21.07 -21.85 19.36
C ALA A 688 -21.68 -23.24 19.12
N SER A 689 -22.87 -23.32 18.52
CA SER A 689 -23.57 -24.57 18.23
C SER A 689 -23.31 -25.13 16.83
N HIS A 690 -22.98 -24.29 15.84
CA HIS A 690 -22.83 -24.70 14.43
C HIS A 690 -21.38 -24.62 13.92
N GLY A 691 -20.53 -23.87 14.60
CA GLY A 691 -19.16 -23.56 14.19
C GLY A 691 -18.93 -22.06 14.02
N TRP A 692 -17.70 -21.61 14.31
CA TRP A 692 -17.34 -20.19 14.23
C TRP A 692 -17.32 -19.64 12.80
N SER A 693 -17.18 -20.51 11.80
CA SER A 693 -17.21 -20.16 10.37
C SER A 693 -18.60 -20.33 9.74
N SER A 694 -19.62 -20.69 10.51
CA SER A 694 -20.97 -20.89 9.98
C SER A 694 -21.61 -19.56 9.60
N GLU A 695 -22.24 -19.52 8.43
CA GLU A 695 -23.06 -18.39 8.00
C GLU A 695 -24.25 -18.22 8.97
N ILE A 696 -24.36 -17.03 9.55
CA ILE A 696 -25.40 -16.70 10.52
C ILE A 696 -26.69 -16.37 9.76
N PRO A 697 -27.82 -17.07 10.05
CA PRO A 697 -29.10 -16.79 9.42
C PRO A 697 -29.58 -15.37 9.71
N THR A 698 -30.61 -14.94 8.98
CA THR A 698 -31.27 -13.64 9.18
C THR A 698 -32.78 -13.80 8.90
N PHE A 699 -33.51 -12.70 8.82
CA PHE A 699 -34.95 -12.67 8.52
C PHE A 699 -35.31 -13.32 7.18
N ASP A 700 -36.56 -13.78 7.07
CA ASP A 700 -37.12 -14.29 5.82
C ASP A 700 -37.45 -13.15 4.85
N LEU A 701 -37.19 -13.38 3.55
CA LEU A 701 -37.36 -12.39 2.48
C LEU A 701 -38.82 -12.09 2.17
#